data_AF-A0A2S3YS93-F1
#
_entry.id   AF-A0A2S3YS93-F1
#
_cell.length_a   1.000
_cell.length_b   1.000
_cell.length_c   1.000
_cell.angle_alpha   90.00
_cell.angle_beta   90.00
_cell.angle_gamma   90.00
#
_symmetry.space_group_name_H-M   'P 1'
#
loop_
_entity.id
_entity.type
_entity.pdbx_description
1 polymer ?
#
loop_
_entity_poly.entity_id
_entity_poly.type
_entity_poly.pdbx_seq_one_letter_code
_entity_poly.pdbx_strand_id
1 'polypeptide(L)'
;MSVAYLEKLNERQRSAVSHGVGPDAHIGGPLLIIAGAGSGKTNTLAHRVAHLIVNGADPRRILLMTFSRRAAAEMGRRVERICGQVLGGKAGTISDALAWAGTFHGIGARLLRDHAGEIGIDPDFTIHDREDSADLMNIVRHELGLSKSENRFPTKATCLAIYSRTVNAEQPLDEVLRDNFPWCSAWEKQLRELFGAYVEAKQAQNVLDYDDLLLYWAQMMGDAVLAEDVGGRFDHVLVDEYQDTNRLQASILLALKPNGRGLTVVGDDAQSIYAFRAATVRNILDFPASFTPAAEIITLDRNYRSTQPILAAANGVIELARERFTKNLWTERESAERPRLVTVRDEADQANYVVELVLENREGGMLLKQQAVLFRTSHHSGALEVELTRRNIPFVKFGGLKFLDSAHVKDMLAALRFAHNPRDRVAGFRLMQLLPGVGPQTAGRVLEAIAADPEPLAALAEIPAPPRSGDAWTAFAGMLQSLRSGRTGWPGEIGTARAWYEPHLERIHEDAEVRRADLLQLEQIASGYPSRERFLTELTLDPPDATSDHAGVPLLDEDYLILSTIHSAKGQEWKSVFVLNCVDGCIPSDLGVGSTAEVEEERRLLYVAMTRAKDSLHLITPQRFFTHGQHAQGDRHVYASRSRFLPATLLQFFECSAWPVAKPAAAGQRDAQQLRIDVRARMRGMWR
;
A
#
# COMPACT_ATOMS: atom_id res chain seq x y z
N MET A 1 21.93 -8.55 35.30
CA MET A 1 22.51 -7.30 34.77
C MET A 1 21.37 -6.30 34.65
N SER A 2 21.48 -5.10 35.21
CA SER A 2 20.46 -4.06 34.99
C SER A 2 20.45 -3.73 33.50
N VAL A 3 19.27 -3.80 32.91
CA VAL A 3 19.11 -3.79 31.46
C VAL A 3 19.04 -2.33 30.99
N ALA A 4 20.18 -1.63 30.97
CA ALA A 4 20.25 -0.18 30.69
C ALA A 4 19.49 0.25 29.41
N TYR A 5 19.40 -0.64 28.40
CA TYR A 5 18.66 -0.38 27.17
C TYR A 5 17.12 -0.43 27.33
N LEU A 6 16.59 -0.97 28.43
CA LEU A 6 15.15 -0.97 28.75
C LEU A 6 14.73 0.25 29.60
N GLU A 7 15.66 1.06 30.10
CA GLU A 7 15.35 2.19 30.99
C GLU A 7 14.47 3.25 30.33
N LYS A 8 14.59 3.41 29.00
CA LYS A 8 13.80 4.37 28.21
C LYS A 8 12.35 3.93 27.97
N LEU A 9 12.03 2.67 28.28
CA LEU A 9 10.70 2.11 28.09
C LEU A 9 9.84 2.36 29.34
N ASN A 10 8.57 2.67 29.14
CA ASN A 10 7.62 2.72 30.26
C ASN A 10 7.33 1.30 30.81
N GLU A 11 6.64 1.21 31.95
CA GLU A 11 6.35 -0.06 32.60
C GLU A 11 5.64 -1.08 31.70
N ARG A 12 4.61 -0.67 30.96
CA ARG A 12 3.86 -1.55 30.05
C ARG A 12 4.71 -2.03 28.88
N GLN A 13 5.52 -1.14 28.30
CA GLN A 13 6.47 -1.48 27.24
C GLN A 13 7.53 -2.46 27.75
N ARG A 14 8.07 -2.26 28.95
CA ARG A 14 9.01 -3.20 29.58
C ARG A 14 8.38 -4.57 29.78
N SER A 15 7.16 -4.64 30.31
CA SER A 15 6.41 -5.89 30.49
C SER A 15 6.27 -6.65 29.16
N ALA A 16 5.89 -5.95 28.09
CA ALA A 16 5.78 -6.54 26.76
C ALA A 16 7.13 -7.04 26.20
N VAL A 17 8.22 -6.33 26.47
CA VAL A 17 9.56 -6.71 26.02
C VAL A 17 10.09 -7.93 26.79
N SER A 18 9.88 -8.00 28.10
CA SER A 18 10.36 -9.10 28.95
C SER A 18 9.44 -10.32 28.97
N HIS A 19 8.25 -10.24 28.37
CA HIS A 19 7.28 -11.34 28.38
C HIS A 19 7.88 -12.64 27.85
N GLY A 20 7.84 -13.69 28.68
CA GLY A 20 8.32 -15.02 28.32
C GLY A 20 9.84 -15.16 28.24
N VAL A 21 10.61 -14.25 28.83
CA VAL A 21 12.08 -14.30 28.90
C VAL A 21 12.53 -14.45 30.34
N GLY A 22 13.24 -15.53 30.67
CA GLY A 22 13.67 -15.83 32.05
C GLY A 22 14.74 -16.92 32.14
N PRO A 23 15.35 -17.10 33.34
CA PRO A 23 16.49 -18.00 33.55
C PRO A 23 16.21 -19.48 33.26
N ASP A 24 14.94 -19.89 33.25
CA ASP A 24 14.54 -21.28 32.95
C ASP A 24 14.45 -21.60 31.45
N ALA A 25 14.84 -20.71 30.53
CA ALA A 25 14.93 -20.97 29.08
C ALA A 25 13.66 -21.55 28.43
N HIS A 26 12.46 -21.10 28.84
CA HIS A 26 11.21 -21.48 28.20
C HIS A 26 10.80 -20.44 27.15
N ILE A 27 10.46 -20.89 25.94
CA ILE A 27 9.73 -20.06 24.97
C ILE A 27 8.36 -19.72 25.58
N GLY A 28 8.11 -18.41 25.80
CA GLY A 28 6.89 -17.89 26.40
C GLY A 28 5.60 -18.22 25.64
N GLY A 29 4.48 -18.16 26.34
CA GLY A 29 3.15 -18.31 25.75
C GLY A 29 2.74 -17.13 24.84
N PRO A 30 1.58 -17.23 24.18
CA PRO A 30 1.13 -16.23 23.22
C PRO A 30 0.94 -14.86 23.86
N LEU A 31 1.33 -13.82 23.12
CA LEU A 31 1.29 -12.43 23.57
C LEU A 31 0.58 -11.55 22.55
N LEU A 32 -0.42 -10.80 23.00
CA LEU A 32 -1.05 -9.71 22.28
C LEU A 32 -0.64 -8.37 22.88
N ILE A 33 0.04 -7.53 22.09
CA ILE A 33 0.33 -6.15 22.46
C ILE A 33 -0.66 -5.23 21.74
N ILE A 34 -1.60 -4.67 22.50
CA ILE A 34 -2.57 -3.69 21.99
C ILE A 34 -1.95 -2.31 22.10
N ALA A 35 -1.51 -1.74 20.99
CA ALA A 35 -0.74 -0.51 20.97
C ALA A 35 -1.49 0.60 20.25
N GLY A 36 -1.95 1.62 20.98
CA GLY A 36 -2.64 2.76 20.37
C GLY A 36 -1.77 3.55 19.40
N ALA A 37 -2.39 4.42 18.58
CA ALA A 37 -1.66 5.35 17.72
C ALA A 37 -0.62 6.13 18.52
N GLY A 38 0.62 6.21 18.02
CA GLY A 38 1.71 6.95 18.66
C GLY A 38 2.21 6.38 20.00
N SER A 39 1.83 5.15 20.39
CA SER A 39 2.22 4.54 21.68
C SER A 39 3.61 3.90 21.72
N GLY A 40 4.37 4.02 20.63
CA GLY A 40 5.68 3.38 20.51
C GLY A 40 5.62 1.89 20.18
N LYS A 41 4.57 1.45 19.46
CA LYS A 41 4.38 0.08 18.96
C LYS A 41 5.66 -0.52 18.33
N THR A 42 6.14 0.12 17.27
CA THR A 42 7.33 -0.29 16.52
C THR A 42 8.59 -0.30 17.41
N ASN A 43 8.70 0.67 18.32
CA ASN A 43 9.82 0.72 19.27
C ASN A 43 9.79 -0.45 20.26
N THR A 44 8.61 -0.78 20.78
CA THR A 44 8.40 -1.90 21.71
C THR A 44 8.73 -3.23 21.04
N LEU A 45 8.28 -3.43 19.79
CA LEU A 45 8.57 -4.63 19.03
C LEU A 45 10.07 -4.78 18.72
N ALA A 46 10.76 -3.71 18.33
CA ALA A 46 12.20 -3.71 18.13
C ALA A 46 12.98 -4.06 19.42
N HIS A 47 12.58 -3.49 20.56
CA HIS A 47 13.19 -3.81 21.85
C HIS A 47 12.91 -5.25 22.25
N ARG A 48 11.74 -5.80 21.94
CA ARG A 48 11.41 -7.22 22.20
C ARG A 48 12.33 -8.15 21.42
N VAL A 49 12.47 -7.95 20.11
CA VAL A 49 13.38 -8.76 19.29
C VAL A 49 14.82 -8.65 19.81
N ALA A 50 15.29 -7.44 20.08
CA ALA A 50 16.62 -7.24 20.66
C ALA A 50 16.79 -7.93 22.02
N HIS A 51 15.75 -7.88 22.87
CA HIS A 51 15.75 -8.53 24.17
C HIS A 51 15.81 -10.06 24.07
N LEU A 52 15.08 -10.66 23.11
CA LEU A 52 15.18 -12.10 22.83
C LEU A 52 16.61 -12.50 22.45
N ILE A 53 17.23 -11.75 21.53
CA ILE A 53 18.60 -12.02 21.06
C ILE A 53 19.63 -11.86 22.17
N VAL A 54 19.54 -10.78 22.95
CA VAL A 54 20.44 -10.52 24.10
C VAL A 54 20.33 -11.62 25.16
N ASN A 55 19.16 -12.25 25.28
CA ASN A 55 18.94 -13.37 26.20
C ASN A 55 19.14 -14.76 25.55
N GLY A 56 19.78 -14.82 24.38
CA GLY A 56 20.28 -16.07 23.80
C GLY A 56 19.42 -16.69 22.68
N ALA A 57 18.35 -16.04 22.23
CA ALA A 57 17.62 -16.51 21.05
C ALA A 57 18.49 -16.40 19.79
N ASP A 58 18.50 -17.43 18.93
CA ASP A 58 19.16 -17.38 17.63
C ASP A 58 18.37 -16.46 16.68
N PRO A 59 18.96 -15.35 16.18
CA PRO A 59 18.27 -14.45 15.25
C PRO A 59 17.75 -15.15 13.98
N ARG A 60 18.38 -16.27 13.55
CA ARG A 60 17.95 -17.03 12.37
C ARG A 60 16.65 -17.80 12.59
N ARG A 61 16.28 -18.01 13.86
CA ARG A 61 15.05 -18.69 14.31
C ARG A 61 13.98 -17.69 14.75
N ILE A 62 14.14 -16.40 14.43
CA ILE A 62 13.14 -15.36 14.66
C ILE A 62 12.49 -14.98 13.34
N LEU A 63 11.18 -15.18 13.23
CA LEU A 63 10.36 -14.70 12.13
C LEU A 63 9.71 -13.37 12.51
N LEU A 64 9.99 -12.32 11.76
CA LEU A 64 9.43 -10.98 11.93
C LEU A 64 8.59 -10.61 10.70
N MET A 65 7.31 -10.39 10.92
CA MET A 65 6.35 -10.07 9.86
C MET A 65 5.79 -8.67 10.04
N THR A 66 5.83 -7.87 8.97
CA THR A 66 5.33 -6.48 8.94
C THR A 66 4.44 -6.24 7.72
N PHE A 67 3.70 -5.14 7.72
CA PHE A 67 2.80 -4.80 6.61
C PHE A 67 3.53 -4.40 5.31
N SER A 68 4.69 -3.75 5.41
CA SER A 68 5.52 -3.35 4.27
C SER A 68 6.98 -3.78 4.44
N ARG A 69 7.75 -3.85 3.35
CA ARG A 69 9.18 -4.21 3.44
C ARG A 69 10.00 -3.08 4.03
N ARG A 70 9.61 -1.82 3.77
CA ARG A 70 10.21 -0.65 4.41
C ARG A 70 10.12 -0.74 5.93
N ALA A 71 8.97 -1.17 6.46
CA ALA A 71 8.80 -1.39 7.89
C ALA A 71 9.68 -2.53 8.41
N ALA A 72 9.80 -3.66 7.69
CA ALA A 72 10.71 -4.76 8.05
C ALA A 72 12.17 -4.29 8.11
N ALA A 73 12.63 -3.59 7.07
CA ALA A 73 14.01 -3.08 6.99
C ALA A 73 14.31 -2.04 8.09
N GLU A 74 13.36 -1.13 8.35
CA GLU A 74 13.49 -0.17 9.45
C GLU A 74 13.54 -0.88 10.82
N MET A 75 12.70 -1.91 11.01
CA MET A 75 12.70 -2.72 12.23
C MET A 75 14.04 -3.43 12.42
N GLY A 76 14.60 -4.06 11.37
CA GLY A 76 15.92 -4.69 11.40
C GLY A 76 17.02 -3.71 11.85
N ARG A 77 17.09 -2.52 11.23
CA ARG A 77 18.05 -1.47 11.64
C ARG A 77 17.85 -1.00 13.07
N ARG A 78 16.61 -0.94 13.56
CA ARG A 78 16.31 -0.59 14.97
C ARG A 78 16.81 -1.67 15.92
N VAL A 79 16.55 -2.94 15.61
CA VAL A 79 17.03 -4.09 16.40
C VAL A 79 18.55 -4.09 16.46
N GLU A 80 19.23 -3.90 15.32
CA GLU A 80 20.68 -3.84 15.23
C GLU A 80 21.26 -2.75 16.13
N ARG A 81 20.68 -1.54 16.09
CA ARG A 81 21.10 -0.42 16.93
C ARG A 81 20.96 -0.74 18.42
N ILE A 82 19.85 -1.36 18.83
CA ILE A 82 19.61 -1.73 20.24
C ILE A 82 20.57 -2.84 20.67
N CYS A 83 20.75 -3.87 19.84
CA CYS A 83 21.71 -4.96 20.12
C CYS A 83 23.14 -4.42 20.22
N GLY A 84 23.54 -3.47 19.37
CA GLY A 84 24.87 -2.87 19.41
C GLY A 84 25.17 -2.07 20.69
N GLN A 85 24.16 -1.53 21.37
CA GLN A 85 24.33 -0.90 22.67
C GLN A 85 24.72 -1.90 23.78
N VAL A 86 24.43 -3.19 23.57
CA VAL A 86 24.59 -4.24 24.60
C VAL A 86 25.74 -5.19 24.25
N LEU A 87 25.82 -5.61 22.98
CA LEU A 87 26.74 -6.64 22.48
C LEU A 87 27.99 -6.06 21.79
N GLY A 88 28.08 -4.73 21.64
CA GLY A 88 29.21 -4.05 21.02
C GLY A 88 29.35 -4.32 19.51
N GLY A 89 30.60 -4.39 19.01
CA GLY A 89 30.92 -4.48 17.57
C GLY A 89 30.47 -5.76 16.84
N LYS A 90 29.85 -6.73 17.53
CA LYS A 90 29.22 -7.92 16.91
C LYS A 90 27.81 -7.63 16.34
N ALA A 91 27.34 -6.39 16.42
CA ALA A 91 26.00 -5.99 15.99
C ALA A 91 25.75 -6.14 14.48
N GLY A 92 26.73 -5.84 13.62
CA GLY A 92 26.58 -5.96 12.17
C GLY A 92 26.22 -7.39 11.72
N THR A 93 26.76 -8.39 12.41
CA THR A 93 26.46 -9.81 12.15
C THR A 93 25.03 -10.21 12.54
N ILE A 94 24.35 -9.43 13.40
CA ILE A 94 22.97 -9.70 13.84
C ILE A 94 21.96 -9.23 12.79
N SER A 95 22.24 -8.15 12.07
CA SER A 95 21.39 -7.63 10.99
C SER A 95 21.27 -8.65 9.86
N ASP A 96 22.41 -9.20 9.42
CA ASP A 96 22.46 -10.29 8.43
C ASP A 96 21.81 -11.59 8.96
N ALA A 97 21.75 -11.77 10.28
CA ALA A 97 21.17 -12.95 10.91
C ALA A 97 19.64 -12.88 11.03
N LEU A 98 19.02 -11.69 11.01
CA LEU A 98 17.55 -11.50 10.93
C LEU A 98 17.04 -11.72 9.49
N ALA A 99 17.45 -12.83 8.88
CA ALA A 99 17.13 -13.15 7.49
C ALA A 99 15.63 -13.37 7.23
N TRP A 100 14.84 -13.62 8.27
CA TRP A 100 13.39 -13.87 8.20
C TRP A 100 12.59 -12.66 8.68
N ALA A 101 12.89 -11.49 8.12
CA ALA A 101 12.12 -10.26 8.31
C ALA A 101 11.48 -9.82 6.98
N GLY A 102 10.15 -9.69 6.93
CA GLY A 102 9.47 -9.33 5.68
C GLY A 102 7.96 -9.20 5.79
N THR A 103 7.29 -9.10 4.64
CA THR A 103 5.82 -9.18 4.57
C THR A 103 5.36 -10.64 4.50
N PHE A 104 4.09 -10.91 4.80
CA PHE A 104 3.52 -12.26 4.62
C PHE A 104 3.81 -12.83 3.23
N HIS A 105 3.60 -12.05 2.18
CA HIS A 105 3.84 -12.49 0.81
C HIS A 105 5.33 -12.72 0.50
N GLY A 106 6.23 -11.88 1.03
CA GLY A 106 7.67 -12.05 0.83
C GLY A 106 8.22 -13.29 1.54
N ILE A 107 7.73 -13.54 2.76
CA ILE A 107 8.05 -14.76 3.51
C ILE A 107 7.45 -16.00 2.84
N GLY A 108 6.18 -15.92 2.41
CA GLY A 108 5.50 -16.96 1.65
C GLY A 108 6.27 -17.33 0.38
N ALA A 109 6.57 -16.35 -0.49
CA ALA A 109 7.35 -16.59 -1.70
C ALA A 109 8.70 -17.26 -1.44
N ARG A 110 9.38 -16.92 -0.35
CA ARG A 110 10.63 -17.60 0.04
C ARG A 110 10.38 -19.04 0.50
N LEU A 111 9.43 -19.27 1.40
CA LEU A 111 9.11 -20.61 1.90
C LEU A 111 8.65 -21.54 0.76
N LEU A 112 7.82 -21.04 -0.15
CA LEU A 112 7.35 -21.78 -1.30
C LEU A 112 8.50 -22.21 -2.23
N ARG A 113 9.52 -21.38 -2.41
CA ARG A 113 10.72 -21.78 -3.16
C ARG A 113 11.56 -22.80 -2.42
N ASP A 114 11.76 -22.61 -1.11
CA ASP A 114 12.53 -23.52 -0.27
C ASP A 114 11.89 -24.94 -0.24
N HIS A 115 10.56 -25.03 -0.35
CA HIS A 115 9.79 -26.28 -0.33
C HIS A 115 9.19 -26.66 -1.69
N ALA A 116 9.60 -26.04 -2.79
CA ALA A 116 8.96 -26.16 -4.10
C ALA A 116 8.78 -27.62 -4.55
N GLY A 117 9.84 -28.43 -4.37
CA GLY A 117 9.82 -29.85 -4.72
C GLY A 117 8.89 -30.71 -3.86
N GLU A 118 8.64 -30.33 -2.61
CA GLU A 118 7.74 -31.05 -1.69
C GLU A 118 6.28 -30.76 -1.98
N ILE A 119 5.98 -29.56 -2.50
CA ILE A 119 4.61 -29.09 -2.78
C ILE A 119 4.23 -29.16 -4.26
N GLY A 120 5.11 -29.70 -5.11
CA GLY A 120 4.84 -29.95 -6.52
C GLY A 120 4.80 -28.70 -7.39
N ILE A 121 5.52 -27.64 -7.02
CA ILE A 121 5.71 -26.44 -7.86
C ILE A 121 7.16 -26.34 -8.33
N ASP A 122 7.38 -25.68 -9.47
CA ASP A 122 8.73 -25.40 -9.97
C ASP A 122 9.24 -24.09 -9.33
N PRO A 123 10.43 -24.08 -8.67
CA PRO A 123 10.94 -22.92 -7.94
C PRO A 123 11.18 -21.68 -8.81
N ASP A 124 11.26 -21.82 -10.13
CA ASP A 124 11.36 -20.72 -11.11
C ASP A 124 10.01 -20.02 -11.38
N PHE A 125 8.98 -20.23 -10.54
CA PHE A 125 7.68 -19.59 -10.72
C PHE A 125 7.78 -18.06 -10.74
N THR A 126 7.07 -17.45 -11.68
CA THR A 126 6.91 -15.98 -11.73
C THR A 126 5.70 -15.55 -10.92
N ILE A 127 5.74 -14.32 -10.42
CA ILE A 127 4.65 -13.72 -9.64
C ILE A 127 3.97 -12.66 -10.49
N HIS A 128 2.67 -12.83 -10.71
CA HIS A 128 1.82 -11.84 -11.37
C HIS A 128 1.41 -10.75 -10.40
N ASP A 129 1.44 -9.50 -10.87
CA ASP A 129 0.77 -8.42 -10.16
C ASP A 129 -0.74 -8.43 -10.42
N ARG A 130 -1.45 -7.43 -9.89
CA ARG A 130 -2.93 -7.38 -9.98
C ARG A 130 -3.42 -7.18 -11.42
N GLU A 131 -2.69 -6.47 -12.26
CA GLU A 131 -3.08 -6.25 -13.65
C GLU A 131 -2.77 -7.48 -14.49
N ASP A 132 -1.57 -8.06 -14.32
CA ASP A 132 -1.18 -9.30 -15.00
C ASP A 132 -2.14 -10.44 -14.67
N SER A 133 -2.52 -10.58 -13.38
CA SER A 133 -3.52 -11.54 -12.91
C SER A 133 -4.90 -11.30 -13.53
N ALA A 134 -5.30 -10.03 -13.69
CA ALA A 134 -6.57 -9.69 -14.32
C ALA A 134 -6.54 -9.99 -15.83
N ASP A 135 -5.38 -9.83 -16.48
CA ASP A 135 -5.21 -10.19 -17.89
C ASP A 135 -5.28 -11.71 -18.09
N LEU A 136 -4.62 -12.50 -17.25
CA LEU A 136 -4.76 -13.96 -17.28
C LEU A 136 -6.20 -14.40 -17.03
N MET A 137 -6.86 -13.83 -16.01
CA MET A 137 -8.29 -14.04 -15.75
C MET A 137 -9.14 -13.71 -16.99
N ASN A 138 -8.79 -12.64 -17.72
CA ASN A 138 -9.52 -12.25 -18.92
C ASN A 138 -9.31 -13.23 -20.08
N ILE A 139 -8.10 -13.78 -20.26
CA ILE A 139 -7.81 -14.81 -21.27
C ILE A 139 -8.72 -16.02 -21.03
N VAL A 140 -8.73 -16.56 -19.81
CA VAL A 140 -9.57 -17.72 -19.45
C VAL A 140 -11.06 -17.40 -19.62
N ARG A 141 -11.48 -16.19 -19.23
CA ARG A 141 -12.86 -15.70 -19.43
C ARG A 141 -13.27 -15.67 -20.91
N HIS A 142 -12.35 -15.37 -21.81
CA HIS A 142 -12.59 -15.40 -23.25
C HIS A 142 -12.64 -16.83 -23.80
N GLU A 143 -11.75 -17.71 -23.34
CA GLU A 143 -11.68 -19.13 -23.74
C GLU A 143 -12.95 -19.91 -23.35
N LEU A 144 -13.51 -19.64 -22.17
CA LEU A 144 -14.80 -20.19 -21.72
C LEU A 144 -16.02 -19.58 -22.42
N GLY A 145 -15.83 -18.63 -23.34
CA GLY A 145 -16.92 -17.96 -24.07
C GLY A 145 -17.75 -16.98 -23.23
N LEU A 146 -17.41 -16.75 -21.96
CA LEU A 146 -18.14 -15.88 -21.03
C LEU A 146 -18.14 -14.41 -21.48
N SER A 147 -17.16 -14.01 -22.28
CA SER A 147 -17.11 -12.68 -22.88
C SER A 147 -18.12 -12.43 -24.01
N LYS A 148 -18.68 -13.50 -24.59
CA LYS A 148 -19.60 -13.44 -25.74
C LYS A 148 -21.05 -13.78 -25.33
N SER A 149 -21.32 -13.86 -24.03
CA SER A 149 -22.67 -14.11 -23.52
C SER A 149 -23.63 -13.00 -23.94
N GLU A 150 -24.90 -13.36 -24.19
CA GLU A 150 -25.97 -12.38 -24.46
C GLU A 150 -26.19 -11.43 -23.28
N ASN A 151 -25.98 -11.92 -22.06
CA ASN A 151 -26.10 -11.15 -20.84
C ASN A 151 -24.73 -10.63 -20.38
N ARG A 152 -24.71 -9.44 -19.77
CA ARG A 152 -23.49 -8.79 -19.29
C ARG A 152 -22.84 -9.59 -18.16
N PHE A 153 -21.77 -10.30 -18.49
CA PHE A 153 -20.88 -10.96 -17.53
C PHE A 153 -19.93 -9.94 -16.86
N PRO A 154 -19.48 -10.16 -15.60
CA PRO A 154 -18.55 -9.26 -14.92
C PRO A 154 -17.22 -9.06 -15.66
N THR A 155 -16.60 -7.90 -15.47
CA THR A 155 -15.31 -7.57 -16.11
C THR A 155 -14.16 -8.32 -15.44
N LYS A 156 -12.98 -8.38 -16.09
CA LYS A 156 -11.78 -9.04 -15.57
C LYS A 156 -11.40 -8.60 -14.14
N ALA A 157 -11.46 -7.29 -13.89
CA ALA A 157 -11.12 -6.71 -12.59
C ALA A 157 -12.13 -7.12 -11.50
N THR A 158 -13.42 -7.20 -11.85
CA THR A 158 -14.47 -7.67 -10.92
C THR A 158 -14.33 -9.16 -10.64
N CYS A 159 -14.07 -9.99 -11.66
CA CYS A 159 -13.85 -11.43 -11.49
C CYS A 159 -12.66 -11.69 -10.56
N LEU A 160 -11.53 -11.02 -10.79
CA LEU A 160 -10.35 -11.15 -9.93
C LEU A 160 -10.62 -10.65 -8.49
N ALA A 161 -11.38 -9.56 -8.32
CA ALA A 161 -11.73 -9.07 -7.00
C ALA A 161 -12.62 -10.05 -6.20
N ILE A 162 -13.56 -10.73 -6.88
CA ILE A 162 -14.38 -11.78 -6.27
C ILE A 162 -13.51 -12.97 -5.88
N TYR A 163 -12.66 -13.46 -6.79
CA TYR A 163 -11.72 -14.55 -6.52
C TYR A 163 -10.84 -14.26 -5.31
N SER A 164 -10.14 -13.11 -5.34
CA SER A 164 -9.22 -12.70 -4.29
C SER A 164 -9.91 -12.57 -2.94
N ARG A 165 -11.12 -12.00 -2.90
CA ARG A 165 -11.88 -11.89 -1.65
C ARG A 165 -12.30 -13.27 -1.11
N THR A 166 -12.72 -14.18 -1.98
CA THR A 166 -13.10 -15.55 -1.62
C THR A 166 -11.92 -16.28 -0.95
N VAL A 167 -10.72 -16.17 -1.54
CA VAL A 167 -9.49 -16.78 -1.01
C VAL A 167 -9.07 -16.13 0.32
N ASN A 168 -8.88 -14.81 0.35
CA ASN A 168 -8.32 -14.13 1.52
C ASN A 168 -9.27 -14.09 2.72
N ALA A 169 -10.58 -14.07 2.50
CA ALA A 169 -11.57 -14.13 3.57
C ALA A 169 -11.85 -15.56 4.05
N GLU A 170 -11.36 -16.59 3.34
CA GLU A 170 -11.73 -18.00 3.52
C GLU A 170 -13.27 -18.19 3.58
N GLN A 171 -13.99 -17.51 2.69
CA GLN A 171 -15.46 -17.55 2.65
C GLN A 171 -15.96 -18.29 1.41
N PRO A 172 -17.11 -18.99 1.50
CA PRO A 172 -17.77 -19.55 0.34
C PRO A 172 -18.13 -18.46 -0.69
N LEU A 173 -18.07 -18.82 -1.98
CA LEU A 173 -18.32 -17.90 -3.08
C LEU A 173 -19.71 -17.26 -3.02
N ASP A 174 -20.74 -18.02 -2.66
CA ASP A 174 -22.12 -17.55 -2.56
C ASP A 174 -22.30 -16.47 -1.49
N GLU A 175 -21.61 -16.61 -0.35
CA GLU A 175 -21.60 -15.58 0.70
C GLU A 175 -20.89 -14.31 0.22
N VAL A 176 -19.72 -14.44 -0.42
CA VAL A 176 -18.96 -13.30 -0.97
C VAL A 176 -19.77 -12.54 -2.00
N LEU A 177 -20.48 -13.26 -2.88
CA LEU A 177 -21.36 -12.66 -3.88
C LEU A 177 -22.52 -11.93 -3.22
N ARG A 178 -23.24 -12.57 -2.30
CA ARG A 178 -24.38 -11.96 -1.61
C ARG A 178 -23.99 -10.69 -0.87
N ASP A 179 -22.89 -10.72 -0.14
CA ASP A 179 -22.56 -9.65 0.81
C ASP A 179 -21.83 -8.48 0.12
N ASN A 180 -21.08 -8.74 -0.95
CA ASN A 180 -20.16 -7.76 -1.53
C ASN A 180 -20.32 -7.51 -3.03
N PHE A 181 -20.84 -8.49 -3.77
CA PHE A 181 -21.03 -8.41 -5.22
C PHE A 181 -22.44 -8.90 -5.63
N PRO A 182 -23.54 -8.39 -5.03
CA PRO A 182 -24.87 -8.97 -5.19
C PRO A 182 -25.37 -8.96 -6.63
N TRP A 183 -24.88 -8.02 -7.46
CA TRP A 183 -25.19 -7.98 -8.90
C TRP A 183 -24.52 -9.10 -9.71
N CYS A 184 -23.57 -9.83 -9.12
CA CYS A 184 -22.88 -10.97 -9.71
C CYS A 184 -23.45 -12.33 -9.25
N SER A 185 -24.39 -12.37 -8.30
CA SER A 185 -24.89 -13.62 -7.71
C SER A 185 -25.52 -14.57 -8.75
N ALA A 186 -26.15 -14.04 -9.80
CA ALA A 186 -26.71 -14.85 -10.89
C ALA A 186 -25.66 -15.64 -11.68
N TRP A 187 -24.37 -15.29 -11.54
CA TRP A 187 -23.25 -15.88 -12.27
C TRP A 187 -22.40 -16.83 -11.41
N GLU A 188 -22.86 -17.23 -10.21
CA GLU A 188 -22.07 -18.04 -9.27
C GLU A 188 -21.47 -19.29 -9.94
N LYS A 189 -22.28 -20.04 -10.70
CA LYS A 189 -21.81 -21.26 -11.37
C LYS A 189 -20.70 -20.97 -12.39
N GLN A 190 -20.89 -19.97 -13.24
CA GLN A 190 -19.92 -19.57 -14.26
C GLN A 190 -18.66 -18.97 -13.65
N LEU A 191 -18.77 -18.25 -12.53
CA LEU A 191 -17.63 -17.74 -11.77
C LEU A 191 -16.83 -18.89 -11.15
N ARG A 192 -17.49 -19.92 -10.62
CA ARG A 192 -16.83 -21.12 -10.11
C ARG A 192 -16.05 -21.87 -11.20
N GLU A 193 -16.67 -22.04 -12.37
CA GLU A 193 -16.01 -22.63 -13.55
C GLU A 193 -14.81 -21.78 -14.00
N LEU A 194 -14.97 -20.46 -14.07
CA LEU A 194 -13.89 -19.52 -14.40
C LEU A 194 -12.72 -19.59 -13.40
N PHE A 195 -13.01 -19.65 -12.10
CA PHE A 195 -11.98 -19.71 -11.07
C PHE A 195 -11.22 -21.03 -11.07
N GLY A 196 -11.90 -22.15 -11.34
CA GLY A 196 -11.24 -23.44 -11.56
C GLY A 196 -10.26 -23.39 -12.74
N ALA A 197 -10.75 -22.95 -13.90
CA ALA A 197 -9.91 -22.81 -15.09
C ALA A 197 -8.78 -21.78 -14.91
N TYR A 198 -8.98 -20.73 -14.10
CA TYR A 198 -7.94 -19.75 -13.76
C TYR A 198 -6.81 -20.40 -12.94
N VAL A 199 -7.14 -21.24 -11.95
CA VAL A 199 -6.14 -21.98 -11.17
C VAL A 199 -5.37 -22.96 -12.07
N GLU A 200 -6.05 -23.71 -12.92
CA GLU A 200 -5.40 -24.62 -13.88
C GLU A 200 -4.46 -23.87 -14.84
N ALA A 201 -4.90 -22.70 -15.34
CA ALA A 201 -4.08 -21.87 -16.22
C ALA A 201 -2.83 -21.33 -15.51
N LYS A 202 -2.93 -20.92 -14.24
CA LYS A 202 -1.79 -20.49 -13.41
C LYS A 202 -0.79 -21.63 -13.21
N GLN A 203 -1.28 -22.82 -12.85
CA GLN A 203 -0.45 -24.01 -12.65
C GLN A 203 0.27 -24.44 -13.93
N ALA A 204 -0.43 -24.50 -15.05
CA ALA A 204 0.16 -24.85 -16.35
C ALA A 204 1.25 -23.85 -16.79
N GLN A 205 1.12 -22.59 -16.41
CA GLN A 205 2.08 -21.53 -16.73
C GLN A 205 3.20 -21.38 -15.70
N ASN A 206 3.20 -22.17 -14.61
CA ASN A 206 4.08 -21.99 -13.46
C ASN A 206 4.09 -20.54 -12.94
N VAL A 207 2.89 -19.95 -12.83
CA VAL A 207 2.68 -18.59 -12.35
C VAL A 207 1.90 -18.63 -11.05
N LEU A 208 2.32 -17.83 -10.07
CA LEU A 208 1.56 -17.54 -8.85
C LEU A 208 1.12 -16.07 -8.85
N ASP A 209 -0.01 -15.78 -8.23
CA ASP A 209 -0.39 -14.40 -7.88
C ASP A 209 -0.19 -14.13 -6.37
N TYR A 210 -0.55 -12.94 -5.88
CA TYR A 210 -0.43 -12.62 -4.46
C TYR A 210 -1.25 -13.56 -3.56
N ASP A 211 -2.43 -13.97 -4.02
CA ASP A 211 -3.33 -14.80 -3.22
C ASP A 211 -2.77 -16.22 -3.11
N ASP A 212 -2.15 -16.73 -4.18
CA ASP A 212 -1.49 -18.04 -4.19
C ASP A 212 -0.31 -18.12 -3.21
N LEU A 213 0.47 -17.05 -3.06
CA LEU A 213 1.59 -17.05 -2.10
C LEU A 213 1.13 -17.33 -0.67
N LEU A 214 -0.08 -16.90 -0.33
CA LEU A 214 -0.71 -17.19 0.95
C LEU A 214 -1.43 -18.54 0.92
N LEU A 215 -2.16 -18.85 -0.16
CA LEU A 215 -2.95 -20.06 -0.27
C LEU A 215 -2.07 -21.31 -0.24
N TYR A 216 -0.98 -21.35 -1.03
CA TYR A 216 -0.04 -22.47 -1.00
C TYR A 216 0.63 -22.60 0.37
N TRP A 217 0.99 -21.48 1.02
CA TRP A 217 1.55 -21.52 2.37
C TRP A 217 0.52 -22.08 3.37
N ALA A 218 -0.74 -21.67 3.30
CA ALA A 218 -1.80 -22.22 4.14
C ALA A 218 -2.02 -23.72 3.89
N GLN A 219 -2.00 -24.17 2.63
CA GLN A 219 -2.10 -25.59 2.28
C GLN A 219 -0.90 -26.39 2.83
N MET A 220 0.32 -25.85 2.76
CA MET A 220 1.49 -26.46 3.40
C MET A 220 1.29 -26.63 4.91
N MET A 221 0.71 -25.62 5.57
CA MET A 221 0.43 -25.70 7.01
C MET A 221 -0.73 -26.65 7.35
N GLY A 222 -1.50 -27.10 6.35
CA GLY A 222 -2.52 -28.13 6.51
C GLY A 222 -1.95 -29.55 6.59
N ASP A 223 -0.74 -29.78 6.07
CA ASP A 223 -0.02 -31.04 6.24
C ASP A 223 0.77 -31.02 7.56
N ALA A 224 0.56 -32.03 8.42
CA ALA A 224 1.13 -32.04 9.76
C ALA A 224 2.68 -32.10 9.77
N VAL A 225 3.29 -32.78 8.80
CA VAL A 225 4.75 -32.94 8.74
C VAL A 225 5.39 -31.65 8.26
N LEU A 226 4.83 -31.04 7.21
CA LEU A 226 5.31 -29.75 6.71
C LEU A 226 5.07 -28.63 7.73
N ALA A 227 3.92 -28.61 8.40
CA ALA A 227 3.63 -27.65 9.46
C ALA A 227 4.62 -27.75 10.63
N GLU A 228 4.99 -28.97 11.03
CA GLU A 228 6.00 -29.19 12.08
C GLU A 228 7.40 -28.75 11.64
N ASP A 229 7.82 -29.08 10.41
CA ASP A 229 9.13 -28.63 9.89
C ASP A 229 9.19 -27.10 9.82
N VAL A 230 8.23 -26.47 9.15
CA VAL A 230 8.22 -25.02 8.94
C VAL A 230 8.02 -24.28 10.27
N GLY A 231 7.09 -24.73 11.11
CA GLY A 231 6.86 -24.16 12.45
C GLY A 231 8.03 -24.35 13.40
N GLY A 232 8.76 -25.47 13.25
CA GLY A 232 9.97 -25.82 14.01
C GLY A 232 11.21 -25.03 13.62
N ARG A 233 11.22 -24.33 12.47
CA ARG A 233 12.31 -23.42 12.07
C ARG A 233 12.37 -22.15 12.93
N PHE A 234 11.24 -21.72 13.48
CA PHE A 234 11.13 -20.45 14.19
C PHE A 234 10.80 -20.67 15.66
N ASP A 235 11.65 -20.24 16.59
CA ASP A 235 11.32 -20.25 18.03
C ASP A 235 10.40 -19.09 18.39
N HIS A 236 10.54 -17.97 17.68
CA HIS A 236 9.79 -16.76 17.92
C HIS A 236 9.19 -16.23 16.62
N VAL A 237 7.88 -15.96 16.64
CA VAL A 237 7.14 -15.36 15.52
C VAL A 237 6.54 -14.05 16.01
N LEU A 238 6.91 -12.95 15.37
CA LEU A 238 6.48 -11.61 15.75
C LEU A 238 5.76 -10.95 14.57
N VAL A 239 4.55 -10.46 14.81
CA VAL A 239 3.71 -9.88 13.75
C VAL A 239 3.31 -8.46 14.14
N ASP A 240 3.67 -7.48 13.31
CA ASP A 240 3.22 -6.11 13.41
C ASP A 240 1.98 -5.87 12.55
N GLU A 241 1.18 -4.85 12.89
CA GLU A 241 -0.06 -4.46 12.21
C GLU A 241 -1.09 -5.61 12.12
N TYR A 242 -1.18 -6.43 13.17
CA TYR A 242 -2.00 -7.65 13.15
C TYR A 242 -3.49 -7.41 12.87
N GLN A 243 -4.01 -6.21 13.18
CA GLN A 243 -5.39 -5.83 12.85
C GLN A 243 -5.69 -5.78 11.33
N ASP A 244 -4.66 -5.63 10.50
CA ASP A 244 -4.83 -5.55 9.03
C ASP A 244 -4.66 -6.91 8.36
N THR A 245 -4.54 -7.98 9.14
CA THR A 245 -4.47 -9.33 8.60
C THR A 245 -5.84 -9.80 8.12
N ASN A 246 -5.84 -10.57 7.03
CA ASN A 246 -7.03 -11.30 6.60
C ASN A 246 -7.13 -12.67 7.29
N ARG A 247 -8.21 -13.40 7.05
CA ARG A 247 -8.46 -14.68 7.74
C ARG A 247 -7.43 -15.73 7.35
N LEU A 248 -7.05 -15.79 6.07
CA LEU A 248 -6.02 -16.70 5.55
C LEU A 248 -4.65 -16.48 6.20
N GLN A 249 -4.25 -15.22 6.41
CA GLN A 249 -3.01 -14.88 7.11
C GLN A 249 -3.05 -15.31 8.58
N ALA A 250 -4.20 -15.16 9.25
CA ALA A 250 -4.37 -15.63 10.61
C ALA A 250 -4.37 -17.17 10.69
N SER A 251 -4.97 -17.88 9.73
CA SER A 251 -4.96 -19.35 9.69
C SER A 251 -3.55 -19.90 9.53
N ILE A 252 -2.73 -19.30 8.65
CA ILE A 252 -1.29 -19.60 8.53
C ILE A 252 -0.57 -19.45 9.88
N LEU A 253 -0.77 -18.33 10.59
CA LEU A 253 -0.10 -18.06 11.85
C LEU A 253 -0.50 -19.04 12.97
N LEU A 254 -1.79 -19.35 13.06
CA LEU A 254 -2.31 -20.30 14.03
C LEU A 254 -1.81 -21.72 13.74
N ALA A 255 -1.70 -22.10 12.46
CA ALA A 255 -1.15 -23.40 12.10
C ALA A 255 0.38 -23.46 12.30
N LEU A 256 1.09 -22.36 12.08
CA LEU A 256 2.54 -22.25 12.34
C LEU A 256 2.86 -22.37 13.84
N LYS A 257 1.99 -21.83 14.70
CA LYS A 257 2.12 -21.83 16.18
C LYS A 257 0.81 -22.25 16.86
N PRO A 258 0.41 -23.54 16.81
CA PRO A 258 -0.91 -23.99 17.27
C PRO A 258 -1.14 -23.82 18.78
N ASN A 259 -0.07 -23.83 19.58
CA ASN A 259 -0.12 -23.58 21.02
C ASN A 259 0.27 -22.13 21.39
N GLY A 260 0.51 -21.28 20.40
CA GLY A 260 0.89 -19.87 20.59
C GLY A 260 2.29 -19.66 21.19
N ARG A 261 3.07 -20.71 21.43
CA ARG A 261 4.40 -20.57 22.05
C ARG A 261 5.33 -19.79 21.13
N GLY A 262 5.89 -18.71 21.64
CA GLY A 262 6.78 -17.81 20.91
C GLY A 262 6.07 -16.85 19.96
N LEU A 263 4.73 -16.89 19.90
CA LEU A 263 3.94 -16.00 19.05
C LEU A 263 3.66 -14.67 19.77
N THR A 264 4.07 -13.57 19.16
CA THR A 264 3.72 -12.21 19.61
C THR A 264 3.06 -11.46 18.48
N VAL A 265 1.82 -11.01 18.67
CA VAL A 265 1.13 -10.14 17.72
C VAL A 265 0.97 -8.75 18.31
N VAL A 266 1.09 -7.74 17.45
CA VAL A 266 1.05 -6.34 17.83
C VAL A 266 0.11 -5.60 16.88
N GLY A 267 -0.81 -4.81 17.43
CA GLY A 267 -1.74 -4.06 16.59
C GLY A 267 -2.66 -3.10 17.34
N ASP A 268 -3.50 -2.43 16.57
CA ASP A 268 -4.47 -1.44 17.01
C ASP A 268 -5.79 -1.63 16.27
N ASP A 269 -6.82 -2.15 16.94
CA ASP A 269 -8.17 -2.30 16.41
C ASP A 269 -8.76 -1.00 15.83
N ALA A 270 -8.40 0.16 16.40
CA ALA A 270 -8.81 1.48 15.91
C ALA A 270 -8.11 1.91 14.60
N GLN A 271 -7.07 1.20 14.17
CA GLN A 271 -6.34 1.47 12.94
C GLN A 271 -6.58 0.42 11.84
N SER A 272 -7.53 -0.51 12.02
CA SER A 272 -7.92 -1.48 10.98
C SER A 272 -8.64 -0.78 9.82
N ILE A 273 -7.96 -0.56 8.70
CA ILE A 273 -8.46 0.23 7.55
C ILE A 273 -8.22 -0.43 6.18
N TYR A 274 -8.06 -1.76 6.15
CA TYR A 274 -7.82 -2.52 4.92
C TYR A 274 -8.88 -3.61 4.67
N ALA A 275 -10.12 -3.44 5.11
CA ALA A 275 -11.15 -4.47 4.91
C ALA A 275 -11.51 -4.67 3.43
N PHE A 276 -11.27 -3.66 2.59
CA PHE A 276 -11.31 -3.79 1.13
C PHE A 276 -10.30 -4.83 0.56
N ARG A 277 -9.30 -5.25 1.35
CA ARG A 277 -8.39 -6.37 1.07
C ARG A 277 -8.72 -7.63 1.90
N ALA A 278 -9.97 -7.74 2.36
CA ALA A 278 -10.45 -8.79 3.26
C ALA A 278 -9.77 -8.83 4.65
N ALA A 279 -9.09 -7.76 5.07
CA ALA A 279 -8.61 -7.65 6.44
C ALA A 279 -9.81 -7.66 7.41
N THR A 280 -9.65 -8.31 8.56
CA THR A 280 -10.70 -8.40 9.57
C THR A 280 -10.19 -8.04 10.95
N VAL A 281 -10.82 -7.05 11.56
CA VAL A 281 -10.54 -6.65 12.96
C VAL A 281 -10.81 -7.80 13.94
N ARG A 282 -11.62 -8.80 13.56
CA ARG A 282 -11.87 -9.98 14.39
C ARG A 282 -10.59 -10.74 14.72
N ASN A 283 -9.61 -10.78 13.80
CA ASN A 283 -8.34 -11.47 14.05
C ASN A 283 -7.67 -10.97 15.33
N ILE A 284 -7.58 -9.65 15.53
CA ILE A 284 -6.96 -9.08 16.74
C ILE A 284 -7.87 -9.18 17.97
N LEU A 285 -9.19 -9.05 17.80
CA LEU A 285 -10.16 -9.12 18.90
C LEU A 285 -10.26 -10.54 19.49
N ASP A 286 -10.22 -11.57 18.64
CA ASP A 286 -10.44 -12.97 19.00
C ASP A 286 -9.13 -13.70 19.38
N PHE A 287 -7.97 -13.16 19.01
CA PHE A 287 -6.65 -13.75 19.26
C PHE A 287 -6.43 -14.29 20.68
N PRO A 288 -6.81 -13.58 21.77
CA PRO A 288 -6.56 -14.08 23.12
C PRO A 288 -7.24 -15.40 23.43
N ALA A 289 -8.43 -15.63 22.85
CA ALA A 289 -9.23 -16.82 23.07
C ALA A 289 -8.84 -17.99 22.15
N SER A 290 -7.95 -17.78 21.17
CA SER A 290 -7.50 -18.81 20.24
C SER A 290 -6.56 -19.86 20.86
N PHE A 291 -6.08 -19.64 22.10
CA PHE A 291 -5.08 -20.50 22.74
C PHE A 291 -5.53 -20.96 24.13
N THR A 292 -4.97 -22.09 24.56
CA THR A 292 -5.12 -22.59 25.93
C THR A 292 -3.73 -22.89 26.51
N PRO A 293 -3.26 -22.12 27.53
CA PRO A 293 -3.92 -20.97 28.16
C PRO A 293 -4.09 -19.76 27.20
N ALA A 294 -5.03 -18.88 27.53
CA ALA A 294 -5.32 -17.67 26.75
C ALA A 294 -4.08 -16.77 26.62
N ALA A 295 -4.00 -16.00 25.53
CA ALA A 295 -2.88 -15.09 25.33
C ALA A 295 -2.83 -13.98 26.37
N GLU A 296 -1.64 -13.62 26.80
CA GLU A 296 -1.45 -12.45 27.66
C GLU A 296 -1.70 -11.18 26.84
N ILE A 297 -2.45 -10.23 27.41
CA ILE A 297 -2.79 -8.97 26.76
C ILE A 297 -2.08 -7.83 27.48
N ILE A 298 -1.25 -7.09 26.75
CA ILE A 298 -0.57 -5.90 27.27
C ILE A 298 -0.98 -4.67 26.44
N THR A 299 -1.60 -3.70 27.10
CA THR A 299 -2.07 -2.46 26.46
C THR A 299 -1.05 -1.34 26.60
N LEU A 300 -0.70 -0.69 25.49
CA LEU A 300 0.09 0.54 25.43
C LEU A 300 -0.85 1.72 25.10
N ASP A 301 -1.19 2.50 26.12
CA ASP A 301 -2.17 3.60 26.06
C ASP A 301 -1.53 5.00 26.06
N ARG A 302 -0.28 5.12 26.51
CA ARG A 302 0.48 6.38 26.48
C ARG A 302 0.92 6.74 25.06
N ASN A 303 0.41 7.83 24.51
CA ASN A 303 0.81 8.42 23.24
C ASN A 303 1.99 9.39 23.42
N TYR A 304 2.99 9.28 22.54
CA TYR A 304 4.19 10.12 22.54
C TYR A 304 4.24 11.12 21.37
N ARG A 305 3.23 11.10 20.50
CA ARG A 305 3.20 11.79 19.20
C ARG A 305 2.41 13.09 19.25
N SER A 306 1.13 12.97 19.59
CA SER A 306 0.13 14.01 19.45
C SER A 306 -0.04 14.79 20.75
N THR A 307 -0.49 16.04 20.66
CA THR A 307 -0.89 16.84 21.81
C THR A 307 -2.21 16.36 22.39
N GLN A 308 -2.45 16.67 23.68
CA GLN A 308 -3.65 16.26 24.41
C GLN A 308 -4.96 16.73 23.73
N PRO A 309 -5.08 17.96 23.18
CA PRO A 309 -6.28 18.37 22.45
C PRO A 309 -6.56 17.56 21.18
N ILE A 310 -5.53 17.25 20.37
CA ILE A 310 -5.67 16.39 19.20
C ILE A 310 -6.13 14.99 19.62
N LEU A 311 -5.52 14.44 20.67
CA LEU A 311 -5.81 13.11 21.16
C LEU A 311 -7.23 13.02 21.74
N ALA A 312 -7.70 14.05 22.45
CA ALA A 312 -9.06 14.14 22.95
C ALA A 312 -10.09 14.14 21.81
N ALA A 313 -9.85 14.92 20.76
CA ALA A 313 -10.71 14.93 19.57
C ALA A 313 -10.74 13.56 18.88
N ALA A 314 -9.58 12.92 18.69
CA ALA A 314 -9.49 11.61 18.06
C ALA A 314 -10.14 10.50 18.90
N ASN A 315 -9.93 10.51 20.23
CA ASN A 315 -10.59 9.60 21.16
C ASN A 315 -12.11 9.76 21.09
N GLY A 316 -12.63 10.99 21.03
CA GLY A 316 -14.06 11.26 20.89
C GLY A 316 -14.66 10.69 19.60
N VAL A 317 -13.92 10.71 18.48
CA VAL A 317 -14.36 10.11 17.21
C VAL A 317 -14.43 8.59 17.31
N ILE A 318 -13.40 7.93 17.85
CA ILE A 318 -13.33 6.47 17.90
C ILE A 318 -14.18 5.86 19.02
N GLU A 319 -14.50 6.62 20.08
CA GLU A 319 -15.39 6.18 21.15
C GLU A 319 -16.82 5.88 20.65
N LEU A 320 -17.22 6.49 19.54
CA LEU A 320 -18.50 6.22 18.88
C LEU A 320 -18.51 4.90 18.09
N ALA A 321 -17.41 4.14 18.07
CA ALA A 321 -17.34 2.82 17.45
C ALA A 321 -18.02 1.74 18.29
N ARG A 322 -18.73 0.80 17.65
CA ARG A 322 -19.51 -0.24 18.33
C ARG A 322 -18.68 -1.32 19.02
N GLU A 323 -17.62 -1.78 18.35
CA GLU A 323 -16.74 -2.86 18.83
C GLU A 323 -15.31 -2.35 18.88
N ARG A 324 -14.69 -2.36 20.06
CA ARG A 324 -13.28 -1.97 20.27
C ARG A 324 -12.73 -2.56 21.56
N PHE A 325 -11.41 -2.65 21.65
CA PHE A 325 -10.76 -2.74 22.96
C PHE A 325 -10.91 -1.40 23.68
N THR A 326 -11.33 -1.45 24.95
CA THR A 326 -11.43 -0.26 25.80
C THR A 326 -10.03 0.24 26.15
N LYS A 327 -9.50 1.13 25.31
CA LYS A 327 -8.30 1.93 25.58
C LYS A 327 -8.58 3.39 25.29
N ASN A 328 -8.17 4.26 26.20
CA ASN A 328 -8.24 5.70 26.04
C ASN A 328 -6.81 6.21 26.03
N LEU A 329 -6.39 6.78 24.90
CA LEU A 329 -5.03 7.25 24.76
C LEU A 329 -4.83 8.55 25.54
N TRP A 330 -3.70 8.68 26.21
CA TRP A 330 -3.32 9.88 26.96
C TRP A 330 -1.88 10.30 26.61
N THR A 331 -1.54 11.57 26.78
CA THR A 331 -0.22 12.12 26.45
C THR A 331 0.21 13.15 27.49
N GLU A 332 1.53 13.32 27.67
CA GLU A 332 2.11 14.42 28.46
C GLU A 332 2.35 15.68 27.61
N ARG A 333 2.10 15.61 26.29
CA ARG A 333 2.24 16.76 25.39
C ARG A 333 1.02 17.68 25.52
N GLU A 334 1.16 18.75 26.27
CA GLU A 334 0.12 19.77 26.40
C GLU A 334 0.19 20.80 25.26
N SER A 335 -0.97 21.35 24.91
CA SER A 335 -1.11 22.49 23.99
C SER A 335 -2.37 23.27 24.33
N ALA A 336 -2.34 24.58 24.16
CA ALA A 336 -3.52 25.43 24.24
C ALA A 336 -4.33 25.41 22.92
N GLU A 337 -3.69 25.05 21.80
CA GLU A 337 -4.33 25.01 20.49
C GLU A 337 -5.17 23.74 20.33
N ARG A 338 -6.46 23.93 20.00
CA ARG A 338 -7.36 22.84 19.64
C ARG A 338 -7.29 22.56 18.15
N PRO A 339 -7.56 21.32 17.70
CA PRO A 339 -7.76 21.03 16.29
C PRO A 339 -8.81 21.96 15.67
N ARG A 340 -8.57 22.43 14.46
CA ARG A 340 -9.49 23.35 13.77
C ARG A 340 -10.47 22.59 12.90
N LEU A 341 -11.74 22.97 12.97
CA LEU A 341 -12.78 22.53 12.06
C LEU A 341 -13.19 23.73 11.18
N VAL A 342 -12.75 23.71 9.93
CA VAL A 342 -12.75 24.89 9.05
C VAL A 342 -13.79 24.72 7.97
N THR A 343 -14.82 25.57 7.98
CA THR A 343 -15.82 25.62 6.92
C THR A 343 -15.37 26.54 5.78
N VAL A 344 -15.37 26.02 4.56
CA VAL A 344 -15.03 26.76 3.34
C VAL A 344 -16.17 26.68 2.33
N ARG A 345 -16.22 27.62 1.37
CA ARG A 345 -17.34 27.66 0.41
C ARG A 345 -17.33 26.46 -0.53
N ASP A 346 -16.17 26.10 -1.07
CA ASP A 346 -16.01 25.04 -2.08
C ASP A 346 -14.58 24.45 -2.05
N GLU A 347 -14.31 23.52 -2.97
CA GLU A 347 -13.01 22.84 -3.09
C GLU A 347 -11.87 23.78 -3.52
N ALA A 348 -12.16 24.88 -4.22
CA ALA A 348 -11.15 25.86 -4.60
C ALA A 348 -10.71 26.70 -3.38
N ASP A 349 -11.67 27.13 -2.56
CA ASP A 349 -11.36 27.77 -1.28
C ASP A 349 -10.63 26.83 -0.32
N GLN A 350 -10.97 25.53 -0.30
CA GLN A 350 -10.21 24.54 0.46
C GLN A 350 -8.72 24.53 0.04
N ALA A 351 -8.44 24.49 -1.27
CA ALA A 351 -7.07 24.52 -1.77
C ALA A 351 -6.35 25.81 -1.36
N ASN A 352 -7.00 26.96 -1.50
CA ASN A 352 -6.43 28.26 -1.11
C ASN A 352 -6.14 28.34 0.39
N TYR A 353 -7.07 27.89 1.23
CA TYR A 353 -6.89 27.85 2.69
C TYR A 353 -5.66 27.05 3.09
N VAL A 354 -5.52 25.84 2.54
CA VAL A 354 -4.38 24.96 2.82
C VAL A 354 -3.09 25.61 2.36
N VAL A 355 -3.05 26.17 1.15
CA VAL A 355 -1.84 26.80 0.61
C VAL A 355 -1.41 28.03 1.40
N GLU A 356 -2.35 28.89 1.80
CA GLU A 356 -2.04 30.06 2.64
C GLU A 356 -1.44 29.64 3.98
N LEU A 357 -2.03 28.64 4.65
CA LEU A 357 -1.54 28.21 5.94
C LEU A 357 -0.23 27.40 5.85
N VAL A 358 -0.01 26.64 4.76
CA VAL A 358 1.27 25.98 4.50
C VAL A 358 2.40 27.01 4.36
N LEU A 359 2.15 28.10 3.63
CA LEU A 359 3.09 29.19 3.48
C LEU A 359 3.30 29.96 4.78
N GLU A 360 2.23 30.24 5.53
CA GLU A 360 2.32 30.89 6.86
C GLU A 360 3.17 30.07 7.82
N ASN A 361 2.94 28.75 7.89
CA ASN A 361 3.75 27.83 8.69
C ASN A 361 5.22 27.83 8.24
N ARG A 362 5.47 27.89 6.91
CA ARG A 362 6.82 27.96 6.33
C ARG A 362 7.53 29.24 6.73
N GLU A 363 6.87 30.40 6.66
CA GLU A 363 7.41 31.69 7.13
C GLU A 363 7.62 31.69 8.66
N GLY A 364 6.82 30.92 9.40
CA GLY A 364 7.05 30.62 10.83
C GLY A 364 8.21 29.65 11.11
N GLY A 365 8.92 29.18 10.09
CA GLY A 365 10.07 28.28 10.19
C GLY A 365 9.75 26.78 10.14
N MET A 366 8.51 26.39 9.84
CA MET A 366 8.14 24.98 9.65
C MET A 366 8.51 24.51 8.24
N LEU A 367 9.39 23.51 8.15
CA LEU A 367 9.77 22.90 6.88
C LEU A 367 8.56 22.30 6.14
N LEU A 368 8.54 22.34 4.81
CA LEU A 368 7.41 21.83 4.02
C LEU A 368 7.19 20.33 4.26
N LYS A 369 8.26 19.55 4.45
CA LYS A 369 8.16 18.10 4.74
C LYS A 369 7.61 17.77 6.12
N GLN A 370 7.49 18.77 7.01
CA GLN A 370 6.84 18.63 8.31
C GLN A 370 5.33 18.88 8.24
N GLN A 371 4.81 19.18 7.04
CA GLN A 371 3.41 19.45 6.75
C GLN A 371 2.89 18.38 5.79
N ALA A 372 1.64 17.95 5.98
CA ALA A 372 1.00 17.00 5.07
C ALA A 372 -0.47 17.29 4.84
N VAL A 373 -0.93 16.98 3.64
CA VAL A 373 -2.33 17.06 3.23
C VAL A 373 -2.85 15.65 2.94
N LEU A 374 -3.85 15.24 3.70
CA LEU A 374 -4.47 13.92 3.66
C LEU A 374 -5.84 13.98 3.01
N PHE A 375 -6.14 12.97 2.19
CA PHE A 375 -7.41 12.85 1.49
C PHE A 375 -7.89 11.40 1.40
N ARG A 376 -9.21 11.21 1.31
CA ARG A 376 -9.80 9.86 1.18
C ARG A 376 -9.49 9.20 -0.17
N THR A 377 -9.54 9.96 -1.26
CA THR A 377 -9.36 9.46 -2.63
C THR A 377 -8.39 10.35 -3.40
N SER A 378 -7.57 9.75 -4.27
CA SER A 378 -6.48 10.45 -4.98
C SER A 378 -6.91 11.60 -5.89
N HIS A 379 -8.18 11.66 -6.31
CA HIS A 379 -8.71 12.77 -7.10
C HIS A 379 -9.08 13.99 -6.26
N HIS A 380 -9.29 13.85 -4.94
CA HIS A 380 -9.61 14.98 -4.05
C HIS A 380 -8.45 16.00 -3.94
N SER A 381 -7.22 15.61 -4.28
CA SER A 381 -6.06 16.51 -4.28
C SER A 381 -5.94 17.36 -5.56
N GLY A 382 -6.72 17.09 -6.62
CA GLY A 382 -6.50 17.69 -7.93
C GLY A 382 -6.50 19.23 -7.92
N ALA A 383 -7.49 19.85 -7.26
CA ALA A 383 -7.56 21.31 -7.14
C ALA A 383 -6.36 21.90 -6.36
N LEU A 384 -5.90 21.18 -5.33
CA LEU A 384 -4.74 21.57 -4.55
C LEU A 384 -3.44 21.45 -5.34
N GLU A 385 -3.25 20.38 -6.12
CA GLU A 385 -2.07 20.17 -6.97
C GLU A 385 -1.90 21.32 -7.99
N VAL A 386 -3.00 21.75 -8.60
CA VAL A 386 -3.02 22.91 -9.50
C VAL A 386 -2.60 24.18 -8.76
N GLU A 387 -3.14 24.41 -7.56
CA GLU A 387 -2.84 25.61 -6.77
C GLU A 387 -1.40 25.64 -6.24
N LEU A 388 -0.87 24.50 -5.78
CA LEU A 388 0.53 24.35 -5.37
C LEU A 388 1.48 24.63 -6.54
N THR A 389 1.18 24.08 -7.72
CA THR A 389 1.95 24.34 -8.95
C THR A 389 1.90 25.82 -9.32
N ARG A 390 0.69 26.43 -9.28
CA ARG A 390 0.49 27.86 -9.59
C ARG A 390 1.30 28.78 -8.68
N ARG A 391 1.45 28.41 -7.40
CA ARG A 391 2.23 29.18 -6.41
C ARG A 391 3.68 28.71 -6.28
N ASN A 392 4.14 27.80 -7.13
CA ASN A 392 5.50 27.26 -7.13
C ASN A 392 5.90 26.65 -5.76
N ILE A 393 4.98 25.90 -5.14
CA ILE A 393 5.24 25.17 -3.89
C ILE A 393 5.61 23.72 -4.25
N PRO A 394 6.84 23.25 -3.96
CA PRO A 394 7.23 21.88 -4.26
C PRO A 394 6.40 20.88 -3.47
N PHE A 395 5.97 19.78 -4.11
CA PHE A 395 5.20 18.75 -3.44
C PHE A 395 5.48 17.34 -3.98
N VAL A 396 5.20 16.33 -3.14
CA VAL A 396 5.26 14.91 -3.50
C VAL A 396 3.94 14.25 -3.14
N LYS A 397 3.35 13.54 -4.11
CA LYS A 397 2.10 12.80 -3.95
C LYS A 397 2.36 11.31 -3.75
N PHE A 398 1.86 10.77 -2.64
CA PHE A 398 1.87 9.33 -2.33
C PHE A 398 0.49 8.73 -2.60
N GLY A 399 0.46 7.60 -3.33
CA GLY A 399 -0.78 6.92 -3.74
C GLY A 399 -1.36 7.38 -5.08
N GLY A 400 -0.51 7.84 -6.01
CA GLY A 400 -0.85 8.16 -7.42
C GLY A 400 -0.71 6.99 -8.41
N LEU A 401 -0.82 7.26 -9.73
CA LEU A 401 -0.63 6.27 -10.82
C LEU A 401 0.78 5.68 -10.78
N LYS A 402 0.93 4.42 -10.35
CA LYS A 402 2.22 3.86 -9.94
C LYS A 402 3.22 3.87 -11.10
N PHE A 403 4.46 4.24 -10.80
CA PHE A 403 5.61 4.11 -11.71
C PHE A 403 5.69 2.73 -12.39
N LEU A 404 5.32 1.66 -11.69
CA LEU A 404 5.29 0.29 -12.24
C LEU A 404 4.11 -0.01 -13.15
N ASP A 405 3.05 0.79 -13.11
CA ASP A 405 1.88 0.63 -13.98
C ASP A 405 2.13 1.31 -15.36
N SER A 406 3.25 2.02 -15.52
CA SER A 406 3.62 2.63 -16.79
C SER A 406 3.89 1.55 -17.85
N ALA A 407 3.40 1.78 -19.08
CA ALA A 407 3.48 0.78 -20.13
C ALA A 407 4.92 0.31 -20.42
N HIS A 408 5.88 1.23 -20.40
CA HIS A 408 7.27 0.95 -20.71
C HIS A 408 7.99 0.19 -19.59
N VAL A 409 7.67 0.48 -18.31
CA VAL A 409 8.18 -0.32 -17.19
C VAL A 409 7.60 -1.73 -17.22
N LYS A 410 6.29 -1.87 -17.49
CA LYS A 410 5.63 -3.19 -17.65
C LYS A 410 6.23 -4.01 -18.78
N ASP A 411 6.57 -3.40 -19.91
CA ASP A 411 7.23 -4.09 -21.03
C ASP A 411 8.59 -4.65 -20.60
N MET A 412 9.39 -3.85 -19.91
CA MET A 412 10.69 -4.25 -19.38
C MET A 412 10.59 -5.38 -18.34
N LEU A 413 9.62 -5.29 -17.41
CA LEU A 413 9.39 -6.36 -16.43
C LEU A 413 8.88 -7.64 -17.10
N ALA A 414 8.03 -7.53 -18.13
CA ALA A 414 7.59 -8.68 -18.91
C ALA A 414 8.78 -9.39 -19.59
N ALA A 415 9.76 -8.65 -20.14
CA ALA A 415 10.96 -9.23 -20.75
C ALA A 415 11.75 -10.09 -19.77
N LEU A 416 11.99 -9.56 -18.56
CA LEU A 416 12.69 -10.26 -17.49
C LEU A 416 11.90 -11.47 -16.97
N ARG A 417 10.57 -11.32 -16.79
CA ARG A 417 9.70 -12.42 -16.33
C ARG A 417 9.65 -13.55 -17.35
N PHE A 418 9.46 -13.24 -18.62
CA PHE A 418 9.36 -14.25 -19.67
C PHE A 418 10.70 -14.97 -19.90
N ALA A 419 11.83 -14.27 -19.78
CA ALA A 419 13.14 -14.92 -19.80
C ALA A 419 13.38 -15.85 -18.60
N HIS A 420 12.84 -15.51 -17.43
CA HIS A 420 12.90 -16.36 -16.24
C HIS A 420 11.97 -17.57 -16.34
N ASN A 421 10.71 -17.34 -16.66
CA ASN A 421 9.66 -18.33 -16.86
C ASN A 421 9.03 -18.17 -18.26
N PRO A 422 9.50 -18.93 -19.27
CA PRO A 422 8.96 -18.90 -20.63
C PRO A 422 7.52 -19.43 -20.76
N ARG A 423 6.96 -20.02 -19.69
CA ARG A 423 5.57 -20.46 -19.65
C ARG A 423 4.59 -19.33 -19.26
N ASP A 424 5.09 -18.18 -18.83
CA ASP A 424 4.27 -16.99 -18.52
C ASP A 424 3.67 -16.40 -19.81
N ARG A 425 2.44 -16.82 -20.13
CA ARG A 425 1.76 -16.45 -21.37
C ARG A 425 1.42 -14.96 -21.40
N VAL A 426 1.13 -14.34 -20.26
CA VAL A 426 0.81 -12.90 -20.19
C VAL A 426 2.03 -12.07 -20.55
N ALA A 427 3.18 -12.37 -19.95
CA ALA A 427 4.43 -11.69 -20.27
C ALA A 427 4.83 -11.92 -21.74
N GLY A 428 4.79 -13.17 -22.21
CA GLY A 428 5.14 -13.50 -23.59
C GLY A 428 4.21 -12.83 -24.62
N PHE A 429 2.90 -12.82 -24.37
CA PHE A 429 1.91 -12.20 -25.26
C PHE A 429 2.07 -10.68 -25.35
N ARG A 430 2.43 -10.05 -24.24
CA ARG A 430 2.76 -8.62 -24.19
C ARG A 430 3.99 -8.31 -25.04
N LEU A 431 5.09 -9.05 -24.85
CA LEU A 431 6.35 -8.81 -25.57
C LEU A 431 6.22 -9.05 -27.07
N MET A 432 5.55 -10.12 -27.47
CA MET A 432 5.39 -10.45 -28.89
C MET A 432 4.66 -9.34 -29.65
N GLN A 433 3.68 -8.67 -29.03
CA GLN A 433 2.96 -7.57 -29.68
C GLN A 433 3.78 -6.27 -29.82
N LEU A 434 4.94 -6.17 -29.15
CA LEU A 434 5.88 -5.07 -29.39
C LEU A 434 6.60 -5.23 -30.73
N LEU A 435 6.65 -6.45 -31.28
CA LEU A 435 7.35 -6.75 -32.52
C LEU A 435 6.51 -6.30 -33.73
N PRO A 436 7.14 -5.59 -34.70
CA PRO A 436 6.43 -5.13 -35.89
C PRO A 436 5.70 -6.27 -36.63
N GLY A 437 4.39 -6.09 -36.82
CA GLY A 437 3.54 -7.03 -37.56
C GLY A 437 3.18 -8.33 -36.84
N VAL A 438 3.47 -8.46 -35.55
CA VAL A 438 2.98 -9.57 -34.71
C VAL A 438 1.69 -9.13 -34.01
N GLY A 439 0.56 -9.65 -34.48
CA GLY A 439 -0.74 -9.43 -33.83
C GLY A 439 -1.11 -10.54 -32.83
N PRO A 440 -2.25 -10.39 -32.13
CA PRO A 440 -2.76 -11.37 -31.16
C PRO A 440 -2.76 -12.83 -31.62
N GLN A 441 -3.17 -13.08 -32.88
CA GLN A 441 -3.25 -14.44 -33.43
C GLN A 441 -1.85 -15.07 -33.61
N THR A 442 -0.90 -14.31 -34.14
CA THR A 442 0.48 -14.77 -34.33
C THR A 442 1.15 -15.02 -32.98
N ALA A 443 0.99 -14.09 -32.03
CA ALA A 443 1.53 -14.24 -30.68
C ALA A 443 0.98 -15.50 -29.99
N GLY A 444 -0.34 -15.72 -30.02
CA GLY A 444 -0.97 -16.90 -29.43
C GLY A 444 -0.43 -18.21 -30.01
N ARG A 445 -0.31 -18.30 -31.35
CA ARG A 445 0.23 -19.50 -32.02
C ARG A 445 1.68 -19.81 -31.64
N VAL A 446 2.53 -18.78 -31.51
CA VAL A 446 3.93 -18.97 -31.11
C VAL A 446 3.99 -19.44 -29.66
N LEU A 447 3.24 -18.81 -28.75
CA LEU A 447 3.22 -19.19 -27.34
C LEU A 447 2.73 -20.63 -27.12
N GLU A 448 1.72 -21.06 -27.88
CA GLU A 448 1.25 -22.45 -27.86
C GLU A 448 2.32 -23.43 -28.36
N ALA A 449 3.04 -23.07 -29.42
CA ALA A 449 4.10 -23.92 -29.96
C ALA A 449 5.25 -24.09 -28.97
N ILE A 450 5.72 -23.02 -28.33
CA ILE A 450 6.86 -23.10 -27.39
C ILE A 450 6.46 -23.72 -26.05
N ALA A 451 5.21 -23.58 -25.61
CA ALA A 451 4.76 -24.14 -24.33
C ALA A 451 4.71 -25.67 -24.35
N ALA A 452 4.60 -26.28 -25.53
CA ALA A 452 4.65 -27.74 -25.71
C ALA A 452 6.09 -28.29 -25.69
N ASP A 453 7.09 -27.42 -25.80
CA ASP A 453 8.49 -27.81 -25.87
C ASP A 453 9.14 -27.85 -24.47
N PRO A 454 9.97 -28.85 -24.14
CA PRO A 454 10.75 -28.87 -22.89
C PRO A 454 11.72 -27.70 -22.73
N GLU A 455 12.19 -27.12 -23.84
CA GLU A 455 13.08 -25.95 -23.89
C GLU A 455 12.43 -24.79 -24.68
N PRO A 456 11.43 -24.08 -24.12
CA PRO A 456 10.61 -23.11 -24.87
C PRO A 456 11.41 -22.00 -25.58
N LEU A 457 12.51 -21.53 -24.98
CA LEU A 457 13.34 -20.46 -25.57
C LEU A 457 14.26 -20.97 -26.69
N ALA A 458 14.60 -22.26 -26.69
CA ALA A 458 15.30 -22.89 -27.81
C ALA A 458 14.32 -23.03 -28.98
N ALA A 459 13.12 -23.57 -28.72
CA ALA A 459 12.05 -23.67 -29.71
C ALA A 459 11.69 -22.30 -30.32
N LEU A 460 11.64 -21.23 -29.50
CA LEU A 460 11.37 -19.87 -30.00
C LEU A 460 12.39 -19.41 -31.05
N ALA A 461 13.68 -19.76 -30.87
CA ALA A 461 14.74 -19.36 -31.80
C ALA A 461 14.71 -20.15 -33.11
N GLU A 462 14.10 -21.33 -33.12
CA GLU A 462 13.89 -22.14 -34.33
C GLU A 462 12.65 -21.69 -35.13
N ILE A 463 11.72 -20.97 -34.50
CA ILE A 463 10.54 -20.44 -35.18
C ILE A 463 10.96 -19.35 -36.18
N PRO A 464 10.59 -19.49 -37.47
CA PRO A 464 10.95 -18.52 -38.50
C PRO A 464 10.31 -17.16 -38.21
N ALA A 465 11.10 -16.10 -38.42
CA ALA A 465 10.67 -14.73 -38.17
C ALA A 465 9.38 -14.40 -38.93
N PRO A 466 8.36 -13.82 -38.26
CA PRO A 466 7.16 -13.34 -38.95
C PRO A 466 7.53 -12.32 -40.04
N PRO A 467 6.81 -12.29 -41.18
CA PRO A 467 7.25 -11.57 -42.39
C PRO A 467 7.57 -10.08 -42.22
N ARG A 468 6.99 -9.42 -41.22
CA ARG A 468 7.16 -8.00 -40.93
C ARG A 468 8.09 -7.71 -39.76
N SER A 469 8.49 -8.73 -39.00
CA SER A 469 9.31 -8.58 -37.80
C SER A 469 10.80 -8.65 -38.13
N GLY A 470 11.19 -9.45 -39.13
CA GLY A 470 12.56 -9.51 -39.65
C GLY A 470 13.61 -9.62 -38.55
N ASP A 471 14.61 -8.74 -38.58
CA ASP A 471 15.72 -8.70 -37.61
C ASP A 471 15.27 -8.46 -36.16
N ALA A 472 14.11 -7.81 -35.95
CA ALA A 472 13.57 -7.59 -34.61
C ALA A 472 13.17 -8.91 -33.91
N TRP A 473 12.77 -9.92 -34.68
CA TRP A 473 12.48 -11.27 -34.15
C TRP A 473 13.75 -11.96 -33.68
N THR A 474 14.81 -11.92 -34.50
CA THR A 474 16.12 -12.49 -34.17
C THR A 474 16.73 -11.80 -32.95
N ALA A 475 16.64 -10.46 -32.88
CA ALA A 475 17.09 -9.69 -31.72
C ALA A 475 16.30 -10.04 -30.45
N PHE A 476 14.99 -10.24 -30.55
CA PHE A 476 14.12 -10.66 -29.44
C PHE A 476 14.49 -12.05 -28.92
N ALA A 477 14.60 -13.05 -29.80
CA ALA A 477 15.01 -14.40 -29.41
C ALA A 477 16.42 -14.41 -28.80
N GLY A 478 17.36 -13.68 -29.41
CA GLY A 478 18.73 -13.53 -28.90
C GLY A 478 18.80 -12.86 -27.53
N MET A 479 17.98 -11.83 -27.29
CA MET A 479 17.87 -11.18 -25.98
C MET A 479 17.40 -12.17 -24.92
N LEU A 480 16.31 -12.92 -25.17
CA LEU A 480 15.80 -13.90 -24.21
C LEU A 480 16.78 -15.04 -23.93
N GLN A 481 17.49 -15.54 -24.94
CA GLN A 481 18.52 -16.55 -24.76
C GLN A 481 19.71 -16.01 -23.94
N SER A 482 20.13 -14.77 -24.19
CA SER A 482 21.17 -14.10 -23.40
C SER A 482 20.77 -14.04 -21.93
N LEU A 483 19.55 -13.59 -21.63
CA LEU A 483 19.00 -13.52 -20.28
C LEU A 483 18.87 -14.90 -19.62
N ARG A 484 18.44 -15.94 -20.34
CA ARG A 484 18.32 -17.30 -19.79
C ARG A 484 19.69 -17.91 -19.51
N SER A 485 20.71 -17.59 -20.32
CA SER A 485 22.06 -18.13 -20.15
C SER A 485 22.77 -17.64 -18.88
N GLY A 486 22.35 -16.52 -18.31
CA GLY A 486 22.95 -15.91 -17.12
C GLY A 486 24.39 -15.42 -17.30
N ARG A 487 24.97 -15.48 -18.51
CA ARG A 487 26.39 -15.13 -18.75
C ARG A 487 26.70 -13.66 -18.46
N THR A 488 25.73 -12.77 -18.70
CA THR A 488 25.87 -11.34 -18.41
C THR A 488 25.90 -11.07 -16.90
N GLY A 489 25.27 -11.93 -16.11
CA GLY A 489 25.08 -11.74 -14.68
C GLY A 489 24.13 -10.59 -14.34
N TRP A 490 23.62 -10.60 -13.11
CA TRP A 490 22.84 -9.50 -12.56
C TRP A 490 23.79 -8.41 -11.99
N PRO A 491 23.54 -7.10 -12.22
CA PRO A 491 22.37 -6.49 -12.86
C PRO A 491 22.48 -6.33 -14.39
N GLY A 492 23.57 -6.71 -15.06
CA GLY A 492 23.76 -6.45 -16.51
C GLY A 492 22.68 -7.05 -17.44
N GLU A 493 21.96 -8.07 -16.98
CA GLU A 493 20.74 -8.58 -17.61
C GLU A 493 19.68 -7.49 -17.86
N ILE A 494 19.41 -6.59 -16.91
CA ILE A 494 18.41 -5.54 -17.12
C ILE A 494 18.84 -4.53 -18.18
N GLY A 495 20.14 -4.21 -18.24
CA GLY A 495 20.71 -3.37 -19.29
C GLY A 495 20.60 -4.02 -20.68
N THR A 496 20.72 -5.35 -20.74
CA THR A 496 20.50 -6.11 -21.99
C THR A 496 19.05 -6.03 -22.46
N ALA A 497 18.08 -6.19 -21.55
CA ALA A 497 16.67 -6.02 -21.86
C ALA A 497 16.34 -4.58 -22.29
N ARG A 498 16.93 -3.58 -21.62
CA ARG A 498 16.72 -2.15 -21.92
C ARG A 498 17.24 -1.81 -23.32
N ALA A 499 18.44 -2.26 -23.66
CA ALA A 499 19.03 -2.04 -24.98
C ALA A 499 18.19 -2.64 -26.11
N TRP A 500 17.54 -3.78 -25.87
CA TRP A 500 16.60 -4.36 -26.82
C TRP A 500 15.29 -3.55 -26.93
N TYR A 501 14.78 -3.02 -25.82
CA TYR A 501 13.51 -2.31 -25.79
C TYR A 501 13.59 -0.86 -26.31
N GLU A 502 14.75 -0.19 -26.20
CA GLU A 502 14.94 1.22 -26.56
C GLU A 502 14.48 1.57 -28.00
N PRO A 503 14.78 0.77 -29.05
CA PRO A 503 14.23 0.99 -30.40
C PRO A 503 12.70 0.86 -30.48
N HIS A 504 12.08 0.07 -29.61
CA HIS A 504 10.63 -0.04 -29.52
C HIS A 504 10.01 1.13 -28.77
N LEU A 505 10.69 1.65 -27.74
CA LEU A 505 10.28 2.83 -26.99
C LEU A 505 10.14 4.05 -27.91
N GLU A 506 11.14 4.33 -28.74
CA GLU A 506 11.12 5.41 -29.73
C GLU A 506 10.02 5.25 -30.79
N ARG A 507 9.67 4.00 -31.13
CA ARG A 507 8.65 3.69 -32.14
C ARG A 507 7.22 3.82 -31.61
N ILE A 508 7.00 3.48 -30.34
CA ILE A 508 5.66 3.33 -29.74
C ILE A 508 5.23 4.59 -28.99
N HIS A 509 6.17 5.37 -28.46
CA HIS A 509 5.89 6.49 -27.56
C HIS A 509 6.43 7.82 -28.09
N GLU A 510 5.59 8.86 -28.10
CA GLU A 510 5.96 10.24 -28.50
C GLU A 510 6.89 10.89 -27.47
N ASP A 511 6.82 10.46 -26.20
CA ASP A 511 7.57 10.93 -25.04
C ASP A 511 8.74 10.00 -24.66
N ALA A 512 9.39 9.39 -25.66
CA ALA A 512 10.42 8.35 -25.46
C ALA A 512 11.60 8.78 -24.56
N GLU A 513 12.05 10.03 -24.65
CA GLU A 513 13.16 10.54 -23.82
C GLU A 513 12.84 10.55 -22.32
N VAL A 514 11.61 10.93 -21.94
CA VAL A 514 11.16 10.93 -20.54
C VAL A 514 11.07 9.50 -20.03
N ARG A 515 10.44 8.61 -20.81
CA ARG A 515 10.30 7.19 -20.46
C ARG A 515 11.63 6.46 -20.40
N ARG A 516 12.64 6.89 -21.17
CA ARG A 516 13.99 6.33 -21.08
C ARG A 516 14.60 6.61 -19.72
N ALA A 517 14.36 7.80 -19.14
CA ALA A 517 14.83 8.13 -17.79
C ALA A 517 14.23 7.18 -16.74
N ASP A 518 12.95 6.84 -16.87
CA ASP A 518 12.27 5.85 -16.01
C ASP A 518 12.94 4.47 -16.10
N LEU A 519 13.33 4.02 -17.31
CA LEU A 519 14.03 2.75 -17.50
C LEU A 519 15.46 2.74 -16.94
N LEU A 520 16.18 3.86 -17.05
CA LEU A 520 17.49 4.01 -16.42
C LEU A 520 17.37 4.02 -14.89
N GLN A 521 16.32 4.64 -14.35
CA GLN A 521 16.03 4.58 -12.92
C GLN A 521 15.68 3.15 -12.49
N LEU A 522 14.91 2.40 -13.29
CA LEU A 522 14.60 0.99 -13.02
C LEU A 522 15.87 0.14 -13.00
N GLU A 523 16.81 0.36 -13.92
CA GLU A 523 18.13 -0.28 -13.96
C GLU A 523 18.97 0.07 -12.71
N GLN A 524 18.94 1.33 -12.27
CA GLN A 524 19.60 1.73 -11.03
C GLN A 524 18.99 1.05 -9.81
N ILE A 525 17.66 0.96 -9.73
CA ILE A 525 16.97 0.24 -8.64
C ILE A 525 17.37 -1.24 -8.66
N ALA A 526 17.35 -1.87 -9.82
CA ALA A 526 17.73 -3.27 -10.04
C ALA A 526 19.14 -3.61 -9.54
N SER A 527 20.09 -2.68 -9.65
CA SER A 527 21.47 -2.85 -9.15
C SER A 527 21.57 -3.11 -7.64
N GLY A 528 20.56 -2.70 -6.87
CA GLY A 528 20.49 -2.94 -5.43
C GLY A 528 20.06 -4.36 -5.04
N TYR A 529 19.72 -5.21 -6.01
CA TYR A 529 19.20 -6.56 -5.77
C TYR A 529 20.26 -7.61 -6.15
N PRO A 530 20.29 -8.78 -5.47
CA PRO A 530 21.31 -9.80 -5.71
C PRO A 530 21.04 -10.66 -6.96
N SER A 531 19.80 -10.71 -7.45
CA SER A 531 19.42 -11.52 -8.62
C SER A 531 18.16 -10.99 -9.29
N ARG A 532 17.95 -11.41 -10.55
CA ARG A 532 16.72 -11.15 -11.32
C ARG A 532 15.46 -11.66 -10.60
N GLU A 533 15.49 -12.89 -10.08
CA GLU A 533 14.37 -13.50 -9.37
C GLU A 533 13.99 -12.70 -8.12
N ARG A 534 14.99 -12.28 -7.34
CA ARG A 534 14.78 -11.42 -6.18
C ARG A 534 14.22 -10.07 -6.59
N PHE A 535 14.79 -9.42 -7.60
CA PHE A 535 14.28 -8.15 -8.11
C PHE A 535 12.81 -8.24 -8.56
N LEU A 536 12.47 -9.22 -9.41
CA LEU A 536 11.10 -9.41 -9.91
C LEU A 536 10.11 -9.68 -8.79
N THR A 537 10.46 -10.60 -7.88
CA THR A 537 9.61 -10.93 -6.73
C THR A 537 9.37 -9.71 -5.87
N GLU A 538 10.45 -9.02 -5.50
CA GLU A 538 10.40 -7.94 -4.54
C GLU A 538 9.75 -6.66 -5.07
N LEU A 539 9.92 -6.38 -6.36
CA LEU A 539 9.30 -5.24 -7.03
C LEU A 539 7.79 -5.44 -7.21
N THR A 540 7.37 -6.67 -7.53
CA THR A 540 5.96 -7.04 -7.60
C THR A 540 5.32 -6.93 -6.20
N LEU A 541 5.94 -7.50 -5.18
CA LEU A 541 5.39 -7.52 -3.82
C LEU A 541 5.30 -6.15 -3.12
N ASP A 542 6.26 -5.26 -3.34
CA ASP A 542 6.30 -3.93 -2.70
C ASP A 542 6.76 -2.86 -3.72
N PRO A 543 5.87 -2.44 -4.62
CA PRO A 543 6.20 -1.45 -5.63
C PRO A 543 6.53 -0.11 -4.97
N PRO A 544 7.54 0.65 -5.43
CA PRO A 544 7.84 1.95 -4.85
C PRO A 544 6.63 2.90 -4.93
N ASP A 545 6.17 3.39 -3.77
CA ASP A 545 4.97 4.24 -3.61
C ASP A 545 5.04 5.63 -4.28
N ALA A 546 6.22 6.04 -4.73
CA ALA A 546 6.45 7.37 -5.25
C ALA A 546 6.35 7.35 -6.78
N THR A 547 5.37 8.10 -7.29
CA THR A 547 5.30 8.45 -8.70
C THR A 547 6.11 9.72 -8.86
N SER A 548 7.22 9.63 -9.60
CA SER A 548 8.13 10.75 -9.80
C SER A 548 7.59 11.81 -10.76
N ASP A 549 6.39 11.61 -11.32
CA ASP A 549 5.82 12.43 -12.40
C ASP A 549 5.87 13.95 -12.15
N HIS A 550 5.92 14.38 -10.88
CA HIS A 550 6.16 15.80 -10.51
C HIS A 550 7.13 16.01 -9.35
N ALA A 551 7.80 14.97 -8.85
CA ALA A 551 8.85 15.13 -7.85
C ALA A 551 10.13 15.55 -8.57
N GLY A 552 10.26 16.84 -8.90
CA GLY A 552 11.56 17.40 -9.25
C GLY A 552 12.57 17.08 -8.13
N VAL A 553 13.85 16.95 -8.49
CA VAL A 553 14.93 16.96 -7.50
C VAL A 553 14.66 18.14 -6.56
N PRO A 554 14.65 17.96 -5.21
CA PRO A 554 14.47 19.07 -4.29
C PRO A 554 15.36 20.22 -4.73
N LEU A 555 14.80 21.43 -4.84
CA LEU A 555 15.62 22.59 -5.11
C LEU A 555 16.73 22.61 -4.05
N LEU A 556 17.96 22.97 -4.42
CA LEU A 556 19.10 23.01 -3.50
C LEU A 556 18.81 23.83 -2.22
N ASP A 557 17.77 24.67 -2.29
CA ASP A 557 17.38 25.68 -1.31
C ASP A 557 16.12 25.32 -0.50
N GLU A 558 15.24 24.40 -0.96
CA GLU A 558 13.93 24.11 -0.31
C GLU A 558 13.47 22.64 -0.40
N ASP A 559 12.72 22.20 0.63
CA ASP A 559 12.09 20.87 0.67
C ASP A 559 10.68 20.86 0.03
N TYR A 560 9.84 19.86 0.34
CA TYR A 560 8.56 19.65 -0.36
C TYR A 560 7.41 19.30 0.59
N LEU A 561 6.18 19.68 0.21
CA LEU A 561 4.94 19.34 0.89
C LEU A 561 4.51 17.91 0.57
N ILE A 562 3.92 17.20 1.55
CA ILE A 562 3.45 15.82 1.34
C ILE A 562 1.95 15.79 1.08
N LEU A 563 1.54 15.17 -0.03
CA LEU A 563 0.15 14.84 -0.34
C LEU A 563 -0.03 13.33 -0.26
N SER A 564 -1.03 12.84 0.46
CA SER A 564 -1.21 11.40 0.64
C SER A 564 -2.66 11.00 0.82
N THR A 565 -3.00 9.81 0.31
CA THR A 565 -4.25 9.17 0.74
C THR A 565 -4.16 8.79 2.21
N ILE A 566 -5.27 8.81 2.95
CA ILE A 566 -5.29 8.42 4.37
C ILE A 566 -4.70 7.01 4.58
N HIS A 567 -4.98 6.07 3.66
CA HIS A 567 -4.41 4.72 3.67
C HIS A 567 -2.88 4.72 3.57
N SER A 568 -2.32 5.52 2.65
CA SER A 568 -0.86 5.59 2.44
C SER A 568 -0.14 6.34 3.57
N ALA A 569 -0.86 7.20 4.29
CA ALA A 569 -0.35 7.94 5.45
C ALA A 569 -0.27 7.10 6.74
N LYS A 570 -0.81 5.88 6.75
CA LYS A 570 -0.70 4.98 7.90
C LYS A 570 0.77 4.73 8.25
N GLY A 571 1.09 4.72 9.55
CA GLY A 571 2.46 4.63 10.05
C GLY A 571 3.25 5.96 10.03
N GLN A 572 2.89 6.91 9.18
CA GLN A 572 3.57 8.21 9.05
C GLN A 572 3.08 9.24 10.10
N GLU A 573 3.77 10.38 10.23
CA GLU A 573 3.47 11.46 11.16
C GLU A 573 4.08 12.80 10.75
N TRP A 574 3.35 13.90 10.98
CA TRP A 574 3.75 15.27 10.60
C TRP A 574 3.43 16.27 11.72
N LYS A 575 4.12 17.41 11.72
CA LYS A 575 3.84 18.47 12.71
C LYS A 575 2.47 19.08 12.47
N SER A 576 2.17 19.41 11.21
CA SER A 576 0.89 19.97 10.78
C SER A 576 0.23 19.06 9.75
N VAL A 577 -1.06 18.77 9.95
CA VAL A 577 -1.85 17.91 9.06
C VAL A 577 -3.15 18.59 8.67
N PHE A 578 -3.43 18.59 7.37
CA PHE A 578 -4.69 19.06 6.78
C PHE A 578 -5.46 17.85 6.25
N VAL A 579 -6.73 17.70 6.61
CA VAL A 579 -7.61 16.64 6.08
C VAL A 579 -8.68 17.28 5.21
N LEU A 580 -8.60 16.98 3.90
CA LEU A 580 -9.52 17.51 2.90
C LEU A 580 -10.88 16.82 2.96
N ASN A 581 -11.93 17.55 2.55
CA ASN A 581 -13.27 17.02 2.32
C ASN A 581 -13.83 16.22 3.52
N CYS A 582 -13.78 16.78 4.73
CA CYS A 582 -14.37 16.20 5.96
C CYS A 582 -15.91 16.32 5.98
N VAL A 583 -16.55 15.86 4.90
CA VAL A 583 -17.98 15.95 4.64
C VAL A 583 -18.57 14.58 4.32
N ASP A 584 -19.86 14.38 4.59
CA ASP A 584 -20.58 13.18 4.16
C ASP A 584 -20.53 13.05 2.63
N GLY A 585 -20.25 11.84 2.14
CA GLY A 585 -19.99 11.53 0.73
C GLY A 585 -18.50 11.42 0.41
N CYS A 586 -17.65 12.09 1.20
CA CYS A 586 -16.19 11.95 1.12
C CYS A 586 -15.62 11.18 2.32
N ILE A 587 -16.01 11.53 3.54
CA ILE A 587 -15.64 10.84 4.79
C ILE A 587 -16.90 10.79 5.68
N PRO A 588 -17.69 9.71 5.68
CA PRO A 588 -17.45 8.47 4.92
C PRO A 588 -17.67 8.65 3.42
N SER A 589 -16.95 7.85 2.62
CA SER A 589 -17.20 7.73 1.19
C SER A 589 -18.57 7.11 0.91
N ASP A 590 -19.29 7.59 -0.11
CA ASP A 590 -20.56 6.98 -0.55
C ASP A 590 -20.43 5.50 -0.95
N LEU A 591 -19.22 5.05 -1.30
CA LEU A 591 -18.94 3.64 -1.60
C LEU A 591 -18.69 2.79 -0.34
N GLY A 592 -18.50 3.42 0.82
CA GLY A 592 -18.16 2.78 2.11
C GLY A 592 -19.27 2.90 3.15
N VAL A 593 -20.52 3.04 2.72
CA VAL A 593 -21.70 3.16 3.61
C VAL A 593 -22.75 2.07 3.38
N GLY A 594 -22.39 0.99 2.68
CA GLY A 594 -23.30 -0.12 2.35
C GLY A 594 -23.64 -1.00 3.55
N SER A 595 -22.74 -1.11 4.53
CA SER A 595 -22.95 -1.86 5.77
C SER A 595 -22.47 -1.11 7.00
N THR A 596 -22.90 -1.56 8.20
CA THR A 596 -22.40 -1.01 9.46
C THR A 596 -20.88 -1.19 9.60
N ALA A 597 -20.34 -2.33 9.15
CA ALA A 597 -18.90 -2.61 9.24
C ALA A 597 -18.06 -1.64 8.39
N GLU A 598 -18.53 -1.31 7.18
CA GLU A 598 -17.86 -0.34 6.29
C GLU A 598 -17.90 1.08 6.88
N VAL A 599 -19.02 1.49 7.48
CA VAL A 599 -19.13 2.79 8.17
C VAL A 599 -18.14 2.88 9.33
N GLU A 600 -17.97 1.80 10.10
CA GLU A 600 -17.00 1.75 11.19
C GLU A 600 -15.54 1.75 10.68
N GLU A 601 -15.26 1.16 9.53
CA GLU A 601 -13.97 1.32 8.86
C GLU A 601 -13.71 2.77 8.43
N GLU A 602 -14.68 3.45 7.81
CA GLU A 602 -14.55 4.86 7.43
C GLU A 602 -14.35 5.78 8.66
N ARG A 603 -14.93 5.44 9.82
CA ARG A 603 -14.65 6.12 11.09
C ARG A 603 -13.20 5.92 11.52
N ARG A 604 -12.68 4.70 11.44
CA ARG A 604 -11.26 4.39 11.71
C ARG A 604 -10.32 5.13 10.76
N LEU A 605 -10.71 5.31 9.50
CA LEU A 605 -9.95 6.15 8.55
C LEU A 605 -9.83 7.59 9.04
N LEU A 606 -10.91 8.22 9.50
CA LEU A 606 -10.84 9.57 10.07
C LEU A 606 -9.95 9.59 11.32
N TYR A 607 -10.10 8.61 12.23
CA TYR A 607 -9.23 8.49 13.41
C TYR A 607 -7.74 8.36 13.04
N VAL A 608 -7.41 7.53 12.04
CA VAL A 608 -6.04 7.38 11.54
C VAL A 608 -5.52 8.72 11.02
N ALA A 609 -6.30 9.45 10.21
CA ALA A 609 -5.93 10.76 9.67
C ALA A 609 -5.62 11.77 10.79
N MET A 610 -6.50 11.87 11.80
CA MET A 610 -6.33 12.78 12.94
C MET A 610 -5.06 12.45 13.75
N THR A 611 -4.78 11.17 13.98
CA THR A 611 -3.62 10.72 14.75
C THR A 611 -2.28 10.75 13.98
N ARG A 612 -2.27 11.24 12.73
CA ARG A 612 -1.02 11.56 12.01
C ARG A 612 -0.42 12.89 12.47
N ALA A 613 -1.23 13.79 13.04
CA ALA A 613 -0.81 15.10 13.50
C ALA A 613 -0.07 15.02 14.84
N LYS A 614 1.08 15.71 14.93
CA LYS A 614 1.80 15.90 16.19
C LYS A 614 1.31 17.14 16.94
N ASP A 615 1.25 18.27 16.26
CA ASP A 615 1.12 19.58 16.89
C ASP A 615 -0.14 20.32 16.44
N SER A 616 -0.43 20.34 15.13
CA SER A 616 -1.58 21.02 14.54
C SER A 616 -2.39 20.11 13.59
N LEU A 617 -3.72 20.24 13.64
CA LEU A 617 -4.68 19.46 12.87
C LEU A 617 -5.80 20.36 12.35
N HIS A 618 -6.03 20.31 11.04
CA HIS A 618 -7.10 21.05 10.36
C HIS A 618 -8.01 20.07 9.62
N LEU A 619 -9.30 20.05 9.96
CA LEU A 619 -10.33 19.31 9.25
C LEU A 619 -11.15 20.30 8.41
N ILE A 620 -11.06 20.21 7.08
CA ILE A 620 -11.71 21.17 6.19
C ILE A 620 -13.06 20.62 5.69
N THR A 621 -14.10 21.43 5.77
CA THR A 621 -15.47 21.08 5.38
C THR A 621 -15.99 22.02 4.29
N PRO A 622 -15.81 21.68 2.99
CA PRO A 622 -16.40 22.44 1.89
C PRO A 622 -17.92 22.37 1.89
N GLN A 623 -18.59 23.49 1.65
CA GLN A 623 -20.05 23.53 1.59
C GLN A 623 -20.61 23.13 0.21
N ARG A 624 -19.88 23.40 -0.88
CA ARG A 624 -20.35 23.21 -2.26
C ARG A 624 -19.39 22.33 -3.07
N PHE A 625 -19.97 21.38 -3.81
CA PHE A 625 -19.29 20.54 -4.78
C PHE A 625 -19.90 20.76 -6.17
N PHE A 626 -19.09 21.18 -7.13
CA PHE A 626 -19.55 21.54 -8.48
C PHE A 626 -19.72 20.29 -9.36
N THR A 627 -20.79 20.24 -10.16
CA THR A 627 -21.06 19.07 -11.03
C THR A 627 -20.20 19.09 -12.30
N HIS A 628 -19.70 17.92 -12.72
CA HIS A 628 -18.96 17.78 -13.98
C HIS A 628 -19.84 18.00 -15.23
N GLY A 629 -19.22 18.41 -16.33
CA GLY A 629 -19.89 18.59 -17.63
C GLY A 629 -20.65 19.91 -17.79
N GLN A 630 -20.45 20.88 -16.89
CA GLN A 630 -20.96 22.24 -17.04
C GLN A 630 -19.97 23.15 -17.76
N HIS A 631 -20.47 24.25 -18.36
CA HIS A 631 -19.63 25.32 -18.90
C HIS A 631 -18.72 25.92 -17.81
N ALA A 632 -17.62 26.55 -18.21
CA ALA A 632 -16.65 27.17 -17.29
C ALA A 632 -17.23 28.27 -16.37
N GLN A 633 -18.44 28.78 -16.67
CA GLN A 633 -19.20 29.73 -15.84
C GLN A 633 -20.43 29.11 -15.16
N GLY A 634 -20.58 27.78 -15.21
CA GLY A 634 -21.71 27.07 -14.59
C GLY A 634 -21.61 27.05 -13.06
N ASP A 635 -22.72 27.32 -12.37
CA ASP A 635 -22.82 27.33 -10.90
C ASP A 635 -23.63 26.14 -10.36
N ARG A 636 -23.74 25.05 -11.13
CA ARG A 636 -24.48 23.87 -10.66
C ARG A 636 -23.62 23.14 -9.62
N HIS A 637 -24.12 23.10 -8.39
CA HIS A 637 -23.44 22.48 -7.25
C HIS A 637 -24.38 21.70 -6.34
N VAL A 638 -23.81 20.77 -5.58
CA VAL A 638 -24.45 20.04 -4.49
C VAL A 638 -23.92 20.58 -3.17
N TYR A 639 -24.80 20.70 -2.18
CA TYR A 639 -24.40 21.04 -0.81
C TYR A 639 -23.99 19.80 -0.04
N ALA A 640 -22.81 19.83 0.55
CA ALA A 640 -22.33 18.75 1.40
C ALA A 640 -22.59 19.06 2.89
N SER A 641 -22.98 18.05 3.63
CA SER A 641 -23.10 18.13 5.09
C SER A 641 -21.77 17.78 5.73
N ARG A 642 -21.45 18.37 6.89
CA ARG A 642 -20.30 17.93 7.70
C ARG A 642 -20.37 16.43 7.93
N SER A 643 -19.21 15.78 7.92
CA SER A 643 -19.07 14.35 8.22
C SER A 643 -19.88 13.96 9.46
N ARG A 644 -20.68 12.89 9.35
CA ARG A 644 -21.41 12.27 10.46
C ARG A 644 -20.50 11.75 11.57
N PHE A 645 -19.21 11.58 11.30
CA PHE A 645 -18.22 11.22 12.32
C PHE A 645 -17.81 12.38 13.21
N LEU A 646 -18.26 13.60 12.89
CA LEU A 646 -18.09 14.81 13.69
C LEU A 646 -19.47 15.35 14.13
N PRO A 647 -20.21 14.63 15.00
CA PRO A 647 -21.49 15.11 15.52
C PRO A 647 -21.32 16.35 16.40
N ALA A 648 -22.43 17.04 16.68
CA ALA A 648 -22.44 18.25 17.50
C ALA A 648 -21.80 18.05 18.90
N THR A 649 -21.93 16.85 19.45
CA THR A 649 -21.36 16.46 20.76
C THR A 649 -19.83 16.51 20.79
N LEU A 650 -19.15 16.41 19.64
CA LEU A 650 -17.69 16.46 19.56
C LEU A 650 -17.15 17.88 19.29
N LEU A 651 -17.99 18.86 18.96
CA LEU A 651 -17.54 20.21 18.59
C LEU A 651 -16.77 20.92 19.70
N GLN A 652 -17.02 20.56 20.96
CA GLN A 652 -16.27 21.08 22.11
C GLN A 652 -14.76 20.79 22.04
N PHE A 653 -14.34 19.77 21.29
CA PHE A 653 -12.93 19.42 21.08
C PHE A 653 -12.26 20.20 19.94
N PHE A 654 -13.02 20.99 19.17
CA PHE A 654 -12.52 21.71 18.00
C PHE A 654 -12.64 23.22 18.18
N GLU A 655 -11.75 23.96 17.52
CA GLU A 655 -11.95 25.37 17.21
C GLU A 655 -12.68 25.47 15.86
N CYS A 656 -13.97 25.85 15.88
CA CYS A 656 -14.76 25.99 14.67
C CYS A 656 -14.58 27.39 14.05
N SER A 657 -14.20 27.44 12.77
CA SER A 657 -14.02 28.69 12.04
C SER A 657 -14.53 28.59 10.60
N ALA A 658 -14.76 29.75 9.97
CA ALA A 658 -15.10 29.85 8.55
C ALA A 658 -13.99 30.61 7.81
N TRP A 659 -13.64 30.13 6.63
CA TRP A 659 -12.63 30.75 5.77
C TRP A 659 -13.15 30.90 4.32
N PRO A 660 -12.89 32.03 3.65
CA PRO A 660 -12.21 33.23 4.16
C PRO A 660 -13.05 33.93 5.25
N VAL A 661 -12.38 34.54 6.22
CA VAL A 661 -13.05 35.29 7.30
C VAL A 661 -13.90 36.38 6.64
N ALA A 662 -15.21 36.32 6.85
CA ALA A 662 -16.13 37.32 6.32
C ALA A 662 -15.68 38.69 6.83
N LYS A 663 -15.20 39.56 5.93
CA LYS A 663 -15.02 40.97 6.28
C LYS A 663 -16.40 41.47 6.71
N PRO A 664 -16.54 42.10 7.90
CA PRO A 664 -17.81 42.71 8.28
C PRO A 664 -18.22 43.59 7.10
N ALA A 665 -19.44 43.37 6.60
CA ALA A 665 -19.96 44.15 5.49
C ALA A 665 -19.76 45.62 5.87
N ALA A 666 -18.91 46.33 5.11
CA ALA A 666 -18.76 47.75 5.31
C ALA A 666 -20.17 48.34 5.18
N ALA A 667 -20.71 48.86 6.27
CA ALA A 667 -21.88 49.71 6.25
C ALA A 667 -21.47 50.98 5.47
N GLY A 668 -21.47 50.88 4.15
CA GLY A 668 -20.74 51.82 3.30
C GLY A 668 -20.69 51.42 1.83
N GLN A 669 -21.77 50.84 1.31
CA GLN A 669 -22.09 50.93 -0.12
C GLN A 669 -23.46 51.60 -0.28
N ARG A 670 -23.54 52.83 0.23
CA ARG A 670 -24.41 53.85 -0.36
C ARG A 670 -23.47 54.95 -0.87
N ASP A 671 -23.68 55.33 -2.13
CA ASP A 671 -23.03 56.40 -2.88
C ASP A 671 -21.58 56.19 -3.35
N ALA A 672 -21.36 55.20 -4.22
CA ALA A 672 -20.39 55.41 -5.30
C ALA A 672 -21.10 56.19 -6.41
N GLN A 673 -21.01 57.52 -6.36
CA GLN A 673 -21.34 58.39 -7.49
C GLN A 673 -20.70 57.82 -8.76
N GLN A 674 -21.51 57.59 -9.79
CA GLN A 674 -21.08 57.13 -11.11
C GLN A 674 -20.13 58.15 -11.76
N LEU A 675 -18.85 58.11 -11.40
CA LEU A 675 -17.78 58.75 -12.14
C LEU A 675 -17.48 57.91 -13.39
N ARG A 676 -18.28 58.10 -14.45
CA ARG A 676 -17.96 57.60 -15.79
C ARG A 676 -16.86 58.47 -16.39
N ILE A 677 -15.63 57.97 -16.37
CA ILE A 677 -14.51 58.58 -17.08
C ILE A 677 -14.43 57.97 -18.48
N ASP A 678 -14.56 58.79 -19.53
CA ASP A 678 -14.35 58.35 -20.92
C ASP A 678 -12.84 58.30 -21.24
N VAL A 679 -12.26 57.14 -20.98
CA VAL A 679 -10.84 56.86 -21.24
C VAL A 679 -10.50 56.96 -22.74
N ARG A 680 -11.46 56.72 -23.66
CA ARG A 680 -11.24 56.85 -25.11
C ARG A 680 -11.10 58.32 -25.54
N ALA A 681 -11.77 59.25 -24.86
CA ALA A 681 -11.60 60.68 -25.10
C ALA A 681 -10.20 61.17 -24.64
N ARG A 682 -9.74 60.71 -23.47
CA ARG A 682 -8.37 61.00 -22.98
C ARG A 682 -7.27 60.48 -23.92
N MET A 683 -7.43 59.27 -24.44
CA MET A 683 -6.49 58.68 -25.40
C MET A 683 -6.44 59.44 -26.74
N ARG A 684 -7.58 59.97 -27.22
CA ARG A 684 -7.62 60.82 -28.43
C ARG A 684 -6.94 62.19 -28.22
N GLY A 685 -7.00 62.74 -27.01
CA GLY A 685 -6.37 64.02 -26.68
C GLY A 685 -4.85 63.95 -26.53
N MET A 686 -4.26 62.77 -26.35
CA MET A 686 -2.81 62.62 -26.25
C MET A 686 -2.06 62.75 -27.58
N TRP A 687 -2.78 62.68 -28.72
CA TRP A 687 -2.18 62.66 -30.07
C TRP A 687 -2.80 63.73 -31.00
N ARG A 688 -3.40 64.77 -30.43
CA ARG A 688 -3.93 65.93 -31.17
C ARG A 688 -3.25 67.21 -30.75
#